data_AF-A0A917F4T6-F1
#
_entry.id   AF-A0A917F4T6-F1
#
_cell.length_a   1.000
_cell.length_b   1.000
_cell.length_c   1.000
_cell.angle_alpha   90.00
_cell.angle_beta   90.00
_cell.angle_gamma   90.00
#
_symmetry.space_group_name_H-M   'P 1'
#
loop_
_entity.id
_entity.type
_entity.pdbx_description
1 polymer ?
#
loop_
_entity_poly.entity_id
_entity_poly.type
_entity_poly.pdbx_seq_one_letter_code
_entity_poly.pdbx_strand_id
1 'polypeptide(L)'
;MTHGLRRQVHTIGGRRAWVIWLVGLAVYTLAIFHRTSLSVAGIVAAERFDISAGQLSTFTVVQLLVYALMQVPVGVLLDRFGSKRLMLLGLSMMTLGQLWFAFAGSFGVGLAARVLLGAGDAMVFTCLLRLVALWFHVKQAPVLTQLSGVVGQLGAVAAATPLAASLEHFGWTRSYAGASALGVVLGLALLLLVKDSPYTGEVIERIKIRALAATMATVWGNPGTRLGLWVHFTSQFGPTVFAMLWGYPFLVAGQGLSPATAGGLLVLMTVTGMIVGPLLGALSGRFPYYRSAMVLGLVAAIATVWAVVLLWPGRAPLWLLVLLVVITALGGPGSMVGFDLARTFHDPVRLGRASGVVNVGGFTASLLTIGLIGLVLDTVAPGGPETYTLDDFRIAMSVQFPFWAVGAVQLLRYRRKGLAHLSAHPGALEALRGGETLLPGVSRAADVSPRADEPVVEVRTPTLVRFGDLPVAPWRNGGGVTREVVADDEGRWRVSIADIDQPGPFSAFPGTERTFTLLEGEVELVIDDVPTRITPLDQVRFPGEASTRCESVTGRARALNLMTLRGAVGGRVELVHLGGGLAGDRGAPGAAAPLLDADVVAVVAVTQGPTWVPTGGAPVLLQARDVLVRPGSPGAEGELGGTGTVAVVRVLQGS
;
A
#
# COMPACT_ATOMS: atom_id res chain seq x y z
N MET A 1 6.65 -3.92 -22.66
CA MET A 1 6.74 -3.22 -21.36
C MET A 1 7.18 -4.24 -20.31
N THR A 2 8.45 -4.21 -19.91
CA THR A 2 9.09 -5.19 -19.03
C THR A 2 8.91 -4.79 -17.57
N HIS A 3 8.00 -5.46 -16.85
CA HIS A 3 7.95 -5.37 -15.39
C HIS A 3 9.16 -6.11 -14.80
N GLY A 4 10.14 -5.37 -14.28
CA GLY A 4 11.22 -5.96 -13.48
C GLY A 4 10.63 -6.66 -12.26
N LEU A 5 10.92 -7.96 -12.11
CA LEU A 5 10.38 -8.76 -11.02
C LEU A 5 10.94 -8.29 -9.67
N ARG A 6 10.01 -7.96 -8.78
CA ARG A 6 10.28 -7.61 -7.39
C ARG A 6 10.61 -8.88 -6.62
N ARG A 7 11.88 -9.08 -6.24
CA ARG A 7 12.29 -10.20 -5.37
C ARG A 7 11.91 -9.85 -3.93
N GLN A 8 11.11 -10.69 -3.26
CA GLN A 8 10.84 -10.50 -1.84
C GLN A 8 12.10 -10.84 -1.03
N VAL A 9 12.61 -9.88 -0.26
CA VAL A 9 13.82 -10.03 0.57
C VAL A 9 13.49 -9.99 2.06
N HIS A 10 12.30 -9.52 2.42
CA HIS A 10 11.82 -9.47 3.79
C HIS A 10 10.47 -10.16 3.95
N THR A 11 10.30 -10.88 5.06
CA THR A 11 9.06 -11.58 5.40
C THR A 11 7.95 -10.58 5.71
N ILE A 12 6.83 -10.70 5.00
CA ILE A 12 5.60 -9.94 5.27
C ILE A 12 5.05 -10.36 6.64
N GLY A 13 4.57 -9.41 7.42
CA GLY A 13 4.01 -9.66 8.76
C GLY A 13 5.03 -10.09 9.83
N GLY A 14 6.32 -10.21 9.49
CA GLY A 14 7.37 -10.59 10.42
C GLY A 14 7.76 -9.47 11.40
N ARG A 15 8.71 -9.75 12.30
CA ARG A 15 9.18 -8.80 13.33
C ARG A 15 9.57 -7.42 12.76
N ARG A 16 10.19 -7.40 11.58
CA ARG A 16 10.59 -6.15 10.91
C ARG A 16 9.40 -5.28 10.50
N ALA A 17 8.31 -5.88 10.03
CA ALA A 17 7.09 -5.17 9.68
C ALA A 17 6.52 -4.42 10.91
N TRP A 18 6.52 -5.09 12.07
CA TRP A 18 6.11 -4.49 13.35
C TRP A 18 7.01 -3.34 13.78
N VAL A 19 8.34 -3.48 13.69
CA VAL A 19 9.27 -2.38 14.00
C VAL A 19 9.02 -1.18 13.09
N ILE A 20 8.87 -1.41 11.79
CA ILE A 20 8.58 -0.35 10.80
C ILE A 20 7.28 0.37 11.14
N TRP A 21 6.23 -0.40 11.45
CA TRP A 21 4.94 0.16 11.84
C TRP A 21 5.00 0.94 13.14
N LEU A 22 5.65 0.42 14.19
CA LEU A 22 5.79 1.11 15.48
C LEU A 22 6.55 2.43 15.35
N VAL A 23 7.62 2.47 14.57
CA VAL A 23 8.37 3.71 14.31
C VAL A 23 7.51 4.70 13.54
N GLY A 24 6.86 4.27 12.45
CA GLY A 24 5.94 5.14 11.70
C GLY A 24 4.76 5.64 12.53
N LEU A 25 4.25 4.80 13.43
CA LEU A 25 3.18 5.12 14.36
C LEU A 25 3.63 6.13 15.42
N ALA A 26 4.86 6.02 15.94
CA ALA A 26 5.42 7.01 16.85
C ALA A 26 5.56 8.37 16.17
N VAL A 27 6.02 8.40 14.91
CA VAL A 27 6.07 9.64 14.11
C VAL A 27 4.67 10.23 13.90
N TYR A 28 3.68 9.39 13.59
CA TYR A 28 2.29 9.84 13.46
C TYR A 28 1.70 10.36 14.78
N THR A 29 2.02 9.72 15.90
CA THR A 29 1.62 10.17 17.25
C THR A 29 2.21 11.55 17.55
N LEU A 30 3.49 11.77 17.23
CA LEU A 30 4.12 13.09 17.34
C LEU A 30 3.45 14.12 16.41
N ALA A 31 3.00 13.70 15.22
CA ALA A 31 2.26 14.58 14.31
C ALA A 31 0.94 15.06 14.89
N ILE A 32 0.16 14.14 15.46
CA ILE A 32 -1.08 14.50 16.15
C ILE A 32 -0.78 15.40 17.34
N PHE A 33 0.25 15.09 18.14
CA PHE A 33 0.68 15.95 19.25
C PHE A 33 0.93 17.40 18.80
N HIS A 34 1.72 17.62 17.76
CA HIS A 34 2.01 18.98 17.27
C HIS A 34 0.77 19.68 16.70
N ARG A 35 -0.12 18.93 16.07
CA ARG A 35 -1.40 19.44 15.54
C ARG A 35 -2.32 19.93 16.66
N THR A 36 -2.41 19.19 17.76
CA THR A 36 -3.31 19.51 18.87
C THR A 36 -2.65 20.35 19.97
N SER A 37 -1.33 20.56 19.91
CA SER A 37 -0.57 21.28 20.96
C SER A 37 -1.10 22.69 21.22
N LEU A 38 -1.56 23.39 20.17
CA LEU A 38 -2.02 24.76 20.31
C LEU A 38 -3.38 24.87 20.99
N SER A 39 -4.24 23.87 20.82
CA SER A 39 -5.57 23.85 21.45
C SER A 39 -5.48 23.97 22.97
N VAL A 40 -4.39 23.47 23.55
CA VAL A 40 -4.13 23.48 25.01
C VAL A 40 -3.32 24.71 25.41
N ALA A 41 -2.42 25.16 24.53
CA ALA A 41 -1.62 26.35 24.76
C ALA A 41 -2.31 27.67 24.34
N GLY A 42 -3.62 27.65 24.07
CA GLY A 42 -4.34 28.74 23.41
C GLY A 42 -4.29 30.07 24.17
N ILE A 43 -4.51 30.04 25.49
CA ILE A 43 -4.47 31.24 26.35
C ILE A 43 -3.06 31.82 26.38
N VAL A 44 -2.07 30.97 26.64
CA VAL A 44 -0.64 31.36 26.66
C VAL A 44 -0.20 31.91 25.31
N ALA A 45 -0.71 31.35 24.21
CA ALA A 45 -0.44 31.85 22.86
C ALA A 45 -1.09 33.22 22.61
N ALA A 46 -2.33 33.43 23.05
CA ALA A 46 -3.03 34.70 22.91
C ALA A 46 -2.27 35.84 23.61
N GLU A 47 -1.83 35.60 24.85
CA GLU A 47 -1.02 36.54 25.62
C GLU A 47 0.36 36.77 24.99
N ARG A 48 1.05 35.70 24.58
CA ARG A 48 2.41 35.78 24.01
C ARG A 48 2.45 36.60 22.72
N PHE A 49 1.46 36.42 21.85
CA PHE A 49 1.44 37.07 20.55
C PHE A 49 0.62 38.35 20.53
N ASP A 50 -0.04 38.69 21.65
CA ASP A 50 -0.99 39.80 21.78
C ASP A 50 -2.06 39.76 20.67
N ILE A 51 -2.77 38.62 20.60
CA ILE A 51 -3.71 38.34 19.51
C ILE A 51 -5.13 38.05 19.99
N SER A 52 -6.09 38.42 19.14
CA SER A 52 -7.50 38.09 19.32
C SER A 52 -7.78 36.58 19.18
N ALA A 53 -8.93 36.13 19.68
CA ALA A 53 -9.40 34.76 19.51
C ALA A 53 -9.54 34.34 18.03
N GLY A 54 -9.93 35.27 17.15
CA GLY A 54 -10.00 35.04 15.70
C GLY A 54 -8.62 34.75 15.10
N GLN A 55 -7.62 35.55 15.46
CA GLN A 55 -6.23 35.30 15.06
C GLN A 55 -5.69 33.99 15.65
N LEU A 56 -5.98 33.67 16.91
CA LEU A 56 -5.60 32.40 17.52
C LEU A 56 -6.17 31.19 16.74
N SER A 57 -7.44 31.27 16.34
CA SER A 57 -8.08 30.22 15.53
C SER A 57 -7.39 30.03 14.16
N THR A 58 -6.81 31.10 13.62
CA THR A 58 -6.17 31.10 12.28
C THR A 58 -4.94 30.20 12.25
N PHE A 59 -4.20 30.06 13.36
CA PHE A 59 -3.09 29.11 13.44
C PHE A 59 -3.51 27.65 13.22
N THR A 60 -4.66 27.25 13.77
CA THR A 60 -5.19 25.89 13.63
C THR A 60 -5.78 25.68 12.23
N VAL A 61 -6.55 26.67 11.75
CA VAL A 61 -7.17 26.62 10.42
C VAL A 61 -6.13 26.58 9.30
N VAL A 62 -5.08 27.42 9.36
CA VAL A 62 -4.04 27.44 8.32
C VAL A 62 -3.32 26.10 8.24
N GLN A 63 -3.06 25.47 9.38
CA GLN A 63 -2.36 24.18 9.42
C GLN A 63 -3.19 23.08 8.74
N LEU A 64 -4.48 23.01 9.05
CA LEU A 64 -5.41 22.05 8.42
C LEU A 64 -5.66 22.36 6.94
N LEU A 65 -5.69 23.63 6.56
CA LEU A 65 -5.82 24.06 5.17
C LEU A 65 -4.59 23.61 4.36
N VAL A 66 -3.38 23.87 4.85
CA VAL A 66 -2.13 23.43 4.22
C VAL A 66 -2.10 21.91 4.13
N TYR A 67 -2.51 21.21 5.19
CA TYR A 67 -2.63 19.74 5.18
C TYR A 67 -3.52 19.25 4.03
N ALA A 68 -4.72 19.83 3.89
CA ALA A 68 -5.69 19.45 2.86
C ALA A 68 -5.16 19.73 1.44
N LEU A 69 -4.59 20.92 1.21
CA LEU A 69 -4.00 21.32 -0.08
C LEU A 69 -2.82 20.43 -0.49
N MET A 70 -2.06 19.94 0.51
CA MET A 70 -0.91 19.07 0.28
C MET A 70 -1.27 17.62 -0.03
N GLN A 71 -2.50 17.14 0.20
CA GLN A 71 -2.81 15.71 0.07
C GLN A 71 -2.57 15.15 -1.34
N VAL A 72 -2.93 15.89 -2.39
CA VAL A 72 -2.65 15.46 -3.77
C VAL A 72 -1.15 15.52 -4.08
N PRO A 73 -0.43 16.64 -3.84
CA PRO A 73 1.03 16.69 -3.95
C PRO A 73 1.75 15.57 -3.19
N VAL A 74 1.37 15.31 -1.95
CA VAL A 74 1.95 14.27 -1.10
C VAL A 74 1.72 12.88 -1.71
N GLY A 75 0.52 12.57 -2.19
CA GLY A 75 0.25 11.28 -2.85
C GLY A 75 1.15 11.05 -4.07
N VAL A 76 1.46 12.11 -4.82
CA VAL A 76 2.39 12.07 -5.95
C VAL A 76 3.84 11.86 -5.51
N LEU A 77 4.29 12.66 -4.54
CA LEU A 77 5.64 12.58 -3.97
C LEU A 77 5.87 11.21 -3.34
N LEU A 78 4.84 10.63 -2.72
CA LEU A 78 4.88 9.32 -2.09
C LEU A 78 5.22 8.25 -3.13
N ASP A 79 4.48 8.20 -4.24
CA ASP A 79 4.74 7.23 -5.30
C ASP A 79 6.15 7.37 -5.90
N ARG A 80 6.68 8.60 -5.96
CA ARG A 80 8.02 8.89 -6.51
C ARG A 80 9.17 8.58 -5.56
N PHE A 81 9.06 8.97 -4.29
CA PHE A 81 10.19 8.96 -3.34
C PHE A 81 10.12 7.82 -2.32
N GLY A 82 8.98 7.13 -2.23
CA GLY A 82 8.75 6.11 -1.20
C GLY A 82 8.32 6.72 0.13
N SER A 83 7.75 5.86 0.99
CA SER A 83 7.28 6.24 2.32
C SER A 83 8.42 6.72 3.23
N LYS A 84 9.59 6.07 3.21
CA LYS A 84 10.71 6.39 4.11
C LYS A 84 11.21 7.81 3.89
N ARG A 85 11.57 8.15 2.65
CA ARG A 85 12.15 9.47 2.33
C ARG A 85 11.13 10.59 2.55
N LEU A 86 9.87 10.35 2.19
CA LEU A 86 8.84 11.35 2.36
C LEU A 86 8.45 11.54 3.84
N MET A 87 8.43 10.48 4.64
CA MET A 87 8.19 10.57 6.08
C MET A 87 9.38 11.23 6.82
N LEU A 88 10.64 11.03 6.37
CA LEU A 88 11.81 11.79 6.85
C LEU A 88 11.67 13.30 6.56
N LEU A 89 11.25 13.64 5.34
CA LEU A 89 11.03 15.04 4.96
C LEU A 89 9.92 15.66 5.82
N GLY A 90 8.79 14.96 5.95
CA GLY A 90 7.66 15.41 6.77
C GLY A 90 8.04 15.63 8.23
N LEU A 91 8.71 14.66 8.84
CA LEU A 91 9.18 14.76 10.23
C LEU A 91 10.21 15.88 10.41
N SER A 92 11.14 16.05 9.47
CA SER A 92 12.10 17.16 9.49
C SER A 92 11.39 18.52 9.43
N MET A 93 10.41 18.68 8.52
CA MET A 93 9.62 19.92 8.40
C MET A 93 8.82 20.21 9.68
N MET A 94 8.20 19.19 10.27
CA MET A 94 7.45 19.36 11.53
C MET A 94 8.36 19.71 12.70
N THR A 95 9.51 19.05 12.80
CA THR A 95 10.54 19.31 13.82
C THR A 95 11.02 20.75 13.71
N LEU A 96 11.45 21.17 12.51
CA LEU A 96 11.89 22.55 12.26
C LEU A 96 10.77 23.57 12.47
N GLY A 97 9.55 23.27 12.02
CA GLY A 97 8.38 24.13 12.23
C GLY A 97 8.02 24.30 13.70
N GLN A 98 8.05 23.23 14.48
CA GLN A 98 7.78 23.29 15.92
C GLN A 98 8.89 24.04 16.66
N LEU A 99 10.15 23.80 16.32
CA LEU A 99 11.28 24.53 16.88
C LEU A 99 11.16 26.02 16.56
N TRP A 100 10.84 26.37 15.32
CA TRP A 100 10.60 27.74 14.92
C TRP A 100 9.45 28.38 15.70
N PHE A 101 8.34 27.66 15.89
CA PHE A 101 7.20 28.11 16.69
C PHE A 101 7.57 28.37 18.17
N ALA A 102 8.52 27.61 18.73
CA ALA A 102 9.01 27.80 20.10
C ALA A 102 9.66 29.18 20.33
N PHE A 103 10.28 29.74 19.28
CA PHE A 103 10.97 31.02 19.29
C PHE A 103 10.19 32.14 18.60
N ALA A 104 9.02 31.84 18.03
CA ALA A 104 8.18 32.85 17.40
C ALA A 104 7.79 33.93 18.43
N GLY A 105 8.01 35.20 18.06
CA GLY A 105 7.68 36.38 18.86
C GLY A 105 6.57 37.24 18.29
N SER A 106 6.01 36.87 17.13
CA SER A 106 4.91 37.61 16.50
C SER A 106 3.94 36.65 15.80
N PHE A 107 2.71 37.11 15.62
CA PHE A 107 1.64 36.36 14.96
C PHE A 107 2.06 35.82 13.58
N GLY A 108 2.60 36.68 12.71
CA GLY A 108 3.00 36.30 11.35
C GLY A 108 4.10 35.24 11.31
N VAL A 109 5.09 35.33 12.20
CA VAL A 109 6.17 34.35 12.30
C VAL A 109 5.64 33.01 12.82
N GLY A 110 4.76 33.03 13.83
CA GLY A 110 4.08 31.83 14.30
C GLY A 110 3.25 31.17 13.19
N LEU A 111 2.66 31.97 12.30
CA LEU A 111 1.79 31.48 11.24
C LEU A 111 2.62 30.77 10.16
N ALA A 112 3.76 31.35 9.78
CA ALA A 112 4.72 30.71 8.88
C ALA A 112 5.23 29.38 9.43
N ALA A 113 5.53 29.31 10.74
CA ALA A 113 5.92 28.07 11.40
C ALA A 113 4.81 27.00 11.34
N ARG A 114 3.54 27.40 11.51
CA ARG A 114 2.37 26.51 11.39
C ARG A 114 2.14 26.01 9.96
N VAL A 115 2.41 26.83 8.95
CA VAL A 115 2.39 26.40 7.54
C VAL A 115 3.43 25.29 7.29
N LEU A 116 4.67 25.48 7.75
CA LEU A 116 5.72 24.48 7.61
C LEU A 116 5.35 23.17 8.34
N LEU A 117 4.78 23.30 9.54
CA LEU A 117 4.34 22.17 10.34
C LEU A 117 3.18 21.41 9.68
N GLY A 118 2.19 22.11 9.13
CA GLY A 118 1.07 21.51 8.39
C GLY A 118 1.51 20.79 7.12
N ALA A 119 2.49 21.35 6.40
CA ALA A 119 3.05 20.72 5.21
C ALA A 119 3.79 19.42 5.55
N GLY A 120 4.53 19.38 6.67
CA GLY A 120 5.18 18.16 7.13
C GLY A 120 4.21 17.11 7.65
N ASP A 121 3.20 17.53 8.42
CA ASP A 121 2.13 16.67 8.96
C ASP A 121 1.34 15.96 7.83
N ALA A 122 1.11 16.65 6.71
CA ALA A 122 0.46 16.09 5.51
C ALA A 122 1.13 14.83 4.97
N MET A 123 2.45 14.68 5.17
CA MET A 123 3.25 13.59 4.62
C MET A 123 3.23 12.31 5.46
N VAL A 124 2.88 12.39 6.74
CA VAL A 124 3.12 11.28 7.67
C VAL A 124 2.08 10.16 7.53
N PHE A 125 0.80 10.51 7.62
CA PHE A 125 -0.27 9.51 7.71
C PHE A 125 -0.37 8.64 6.45
N THR A 126 -0.33 9.26 5.26
CA THR A 126 -0.38 8.55 3.97
C THR A 126 0.84 7.65 3.75
N CYS A 127 2.04 8.07 4.20
CA CYS A 127 3.23 7.21 4.21
C CYS A 127 3.06 5.98 5.09
N LEU A 128 2.50 6.16 6.30
CA LEU A 128 2.24 5.07 7.24
C LEU A 128 1.25 4.06 6.67
N LEU A 129 0.14 4.52 6.08
CA LEU A 129 -0.84 3.63 5.44
C LEU A 129 -0.24 2.81 4.30
N ARG A 130 0.63 3.42 3.48
CA ARG A 130 1.35 2.69 2.44
C ARG A 130 2.32 1.65 3.02
N LEU A 131 3.02 1.96 4.11
CA LEU A 131 3.86 0.98 4.79
C LEU A 131 3.03 -0.20 5.33
N VAL A 132 1.87 0.06 5.93
CA VAL A 132 0.94 -0.99 6.37
C VAL A 132 0.53 -1.88 5.19
N ALA A 133 0.15 -1.27 4.06
CA ALA A 133 -0.29 -2.00 2.88
C ALA A 133 0.81 -2.86 2.22
N LEU A 134 2.08 -2.48 2.35
CA LEU A 134 3.21 -3.20 1.75
C LEU A 134 3.82 -4.26 2.68
N TRP A 135 3.81 -4.04 4.00
CA TRP A 135 4.55 -4.87 4.96
C TRP A 135 3.70 -5.89 5.72
N PHE A 136 2.37 -5.79 5.65
CA PHE A 136 1.46 -6.70 6.35
C PHE A 136 0.55 -7.46 5.40
N HIS A 137 0.01 -8.57 5.89
CA HIS A 137 -0.92 -9.36 5.11
C HIS A 137 -2.18 -8.57 4.79
N VAL A 138 -2.74 -8.86 3.63
CA VAL A 138 -3.93 -8.23 3.06
C VAL A 138 -5.12 -8.19 4.03
N LYS A 139 -5.30 -9.24 4.85
CA LYS A 139 -6.35 -9.35 5.87
C LYS A 139 -6.02 -8.60 7.17
N GLN A 140 -4.74 -8.35 7.46
CA GLN A 140 -4.29 -7.61 8.65
C GLN A 140 -4.29 -6.09 8.42
N ALA A 141 -4.03 -5.66 7.18
CA ALA A 141 -3.91 -4.25 6.83
C ALA A 141 -5.08 -3.36 7.32
N PRO A 142 -6.37 -3.74 7.17
CA PRO A 142 -7.48 -2.95 7.71
C PRO A 142 -7.38 -2.70 9.22
N VAL A 143 -7.05 -3.73 10.00
CA VAL A 143 -6.95 -3.63 11.46
C VAL A 143 -5.78 -2.73 11.85
N LEU A 144 -4.64 -2.86 11.17
CA LEU A 144 -3.48 -2.00 11.44
C LEU A 144 -3.70 -0.55 11.01
N THR A 145 -4.43 -0.30 9.92
CA THR A 145 -4.86 1.04 9.53
C THR A 145 -5.73 1.67 10.63
N GLN A 146 -6.67 0.91 11.19
CA GLN A 146 -7.50 1.38 12.30
C GLN A 146 -6.68 1.64 13.56
N LEU A 147 -5.80 0.70 13.94
CA LEU A 147 -4.91 0.86 15.08
C LEU A 147 -3.96 2.06 14.90
N SER A 148 -3.48 2.32 13.68
CA SER A 148 -2.68 3.51 13.39
C SER A 148 -3.45 4.81 13.71
N GLY A 149 -4.72 4.90 13.29
CA GLY A 149 -5.57 6.04 13.59
C GLY A 149 -5.84 6.20 15.09
N VAL A 150 -6.18 5.09 15.76
CA VAL A 150 -6.53 5.03 17.18
C VAL A 150 -5.35 5.37 18.09
N VAL A 151 -4.22 4.68 17.91
CA VAL A 151 -3.02 4.90 18.73
C VAL A 151 -2.40 6.25 18.45
N GLY A 152 -2.52 6.78 17.22
CA GLY A 152 -2.10 8.14 16.90
C GLY A 152 -2.76 9.22 17.78
N GLN A 153 -3.98 8.99 18.27
CA GLN A 153 -4.67 9.94 19.18
C GLN A 153 -4.01 10.05 20.56
N LEU A 154 -3.11 9.13 20.94
CA LEU A 154 -2.28 9.31 22.13
C LEU A 154 -1.45 10.60 22.06
N GLY A 155 -1.16 11.11 20.86
CA GLY A 155 -0.53 12.42 20.67
C GLY A 155 -1.40 13.57 21.18
N ALA A 156 -2.72 13.50 20.96
CA ALA A 156 -3.66 14.50 21.46
C ALA A 156 -3.77 14.46 22.99
N VAL A 157 -3.77 13.25 23.58
CA VAL A 157 -3.71 13.06 25.02
C VAL A 157 -2.42 13.65 25.60
N ALA A 158 -1.28 13.39 24.95
CA ALA A 158 0.01 13.94 25.34
C ALA A 158 0.06 15.48 25.21
N ALA A 159 -0.66 16.05 24.25
CA ALA A 159 -0.81 17.50 24.10
C ALA A 159 -1.70 18.11 25.18
N ALA A 160 -2.71 17.38 25.68
CA ALA A 160 -3.63 17.87 26.69
C ALA A 160 -2.99 17.99 28.08
N THR A 161 -2.42 16.90 28.60
CA THR A 161 -1.97 16.86 30.01
C THR A 161 -0.46 17.04 30.16
N PRO A 162 0.42 16.23 29.52
CA PRO A 162 1.87 16.42 29.63
C PRO A 162 2.36 17.79 29.14
N LEU A 163 1.86 18.29 28.01
CA LEU A 163 2.29 19.59 27.50
C LEU A 163 1.78 20.74 28.38
N ALA A 164 0.56 20.69 28.92
CA ALA A 164 0.07 21.71 29.85
C ALA A 164 0.97 21.81 31.09
N ALA A 165 1.29 20.67 31.71
CA ALA A 165 2.21 20.59 32.84
C ALA A 165 3.61 21.11 32.47
N SER A 166 4.11 20.77 31.28
CA SER A 166 5.39 21.28 30.78
C SER A 166 5.38 22.79 30.58
N LEU A 167 4.31 23.36 30.04
CA LEU A 167 4.18 24.80 29.84
C LEU A 167 4.17 25.56 31.16
N GLU A 168 3.53 25.02 32.18
CA GLU A 168 3.51 25.59 33.53
C GLU A 168 4.89 25.54 34.20
N HIS A 169 5.60 24.41 34.11
CA HIS A 169 6.87 24.21 34.83
C HIS A 169 8.09 24.77 34.09
N PHE A 170 8.14 24.60 32.76
CA PHE A 170 9.31 24.92 31.93
C PHE A 170 9.09 26.14 31.02
N GLY A 171 7.86 26.63 30.91
CA GLY A 171 7.50 27.74 30.03
C GLY A 171 7.37 27.35 28.55
N TRP A 172 6.94 28.31 27.75
CA TRP A 172 6.65 28.14 26.31
C TRP A 172 7.83 27.57 25.52
N THR A 173 8.94 28.31 25.48
CA THR A 173 10.04 28.01 24.56
C THR A 173 10.68 26.65 24.85
N ARG A 174 10.92 26.31 26.13
CA ARG A 174 11.49 25.01 26.50
C ARG A 174 10.55 23.85 26.20
N SER A 175 9.25 24.01 26.43
CA SER A 175 8.24 22.97 26.14
C SER A 175 8.16 22.66 24.65
N TYR A 176 8.05 23.71 23.83
CA TYR A 176 7.96 23.56 22.37
C TYR A 176 9.29 23.08 21.74
N ALA A 177 10.44 23.57 22.21
CA ALA A 177 11.75 23.09 21.78
C ALA A 177 12.02 21.63 22.23
N GLY A 178 11.60 21.26 23.44
CA GLY A 178 11.67 19.88 23.94
C GLY A 178 10.83 18.92 23.10
N ALA A 179 9.60 19.32 22.74
CA ALA A 179 8.78 18.55 21.81
C ALA A 179 9.45 18.38 20.44
N SER A 180 10.14 19.41 19.95
CA SER A 180 10.94 19.31 18.71
C SER A 180 12.11 18.34 18.84
N ALA A 181 12.78 18.25 19.99
CA ALA A 181 13.91 17.34 20.18
C ALA A 181 13.50 15.86 20.00
N LEU A 182 12.28 15.50 20.40
CA LEU A 182 11.73 14.16 20.15
C LEU A 182 11.65 13.83 18.66
N GLY A 183 11.36 14.82 17.82
CA GLY A 183 11.36 14.66 16.36
C GLY A 183 12.72 14.26 15.79
N VAL A 184 13.83 14.75 16.36
CA VAL A 184 15.19 14.36 15.98
C VAL A 184 15.46 12.89 16.33
N VAL A 185 15.08 12.48 17.54
CA VAL A 185 15.24 11.08 18.00
C VAL A 185 14.44 10.13 17.11
N LEU A 186 13.18 10.46 16.82
CA LEU A 186 12.35 9.67 15.92
C LEU A 186 12.87 9.69 14.48
N GLY A 187 13.50 10.79 14.04
CA GLY A 187 14.13 10.91 12.74
C GLY A 187 15.30 9.93 12.57
N LEU A 188 16.13 9.78 13.61
CA LEU A 188 17.18 8.76 13.65
C LEU A 188 16.60 7.34 13.63
N ALA A 189 15.60 7.05 14.46
CA ALA A 189 14.92 5.76 14.45
C ALA A 189 14.32 5.43 13.07
N LEU A 190 13.67 6.40 12.43
CA LEU A 190 13.10 6.26 11.10
C LEU A 190 14.18 6.01 10.04
N LEU A 191 15.28 6.77 10.09
CA LEU A 191 16.40 6.62 9.17
C LEU A 191 17.02 5.21 9.27
N LEU A 192 17.20 4.71 10.48
CA LEU A 192 17.89 3.44 10.76
C LEU A 192 16.99 2.21 10.59
N LEU A 193 15.73 2.29 11.01
CA LEU A 193 14.85 1.12 11.16
C LEU A 193 13.83 0.97 10.01
N VAL A 194 13.38 2.07 9.40
CA VAL A 194 12.32 2.02 8.38
C VAL A 194 12.89 1.66 7.00
N LYS A 195 12.15 0.83 6.26
CA LYS A 195 12.39 0.47 4.86
C LYS A 195 11.11 0.62 4.05
N ASP A 196 11.24 1.04 2.79
CA ASP A 196 10.09 1.34 1.92
C ASP A 196 9.27 0.11 1.55
N SER A 197 9.93 -1.02 1.29
CA SER A 197 9.30 -2.21 0.72
C SER A 197 10.00 -3.47 1.22
N PRO A 198 9.28 -4.58 1.42
CA PRO A 198 9.89 -5.88 1.67
C PRO A 198 10.52 -6.50 0.40
N TYR A 199 10.33 -5.87 -0.76
CA TYR A 199 10.84 -6.32 -2.06
C TYR A 199 12.03 -5.47 -2.54
N THR A 200 13.00 -6.11 -3.20
CA THR A 200 14.08 -5.46 -3.96
C THR A 200 13.82 -5.53 -5.47
N GLY A 201 14.24 -4.50 -6.19
CA GLY A 201 13.99 -4.31 -7.62
C GLY A 201 13.52 -2.88 -7.89
N GLU A 202 14.29 -2.12 -8.66
CA GLU A 202 13.92 -0.75 -9.01
C GLU A 202 12.80 -0.75 -10.04
N VAL A 203 11.68 -0.13 -9.68
CA VAL A 203 10.83 0.54 -10.66
C VAL A 203 10.80 2.01 -10.27
N ILE A 204 11.91 2.70 -10.54
CA ILE A 204 11.92 4.16 -10.53
C ILE A 204 11.29 4.61 -11.85
N GLU A 205 9.96 4.67 -11.91
CA GLU A 205 9.31 5.39 -13.01
C GLU A 205 9.67 6.87 -12.88
N ARG A 206 10.56 7.37 -13.75
CA ARG A 206 10.81 8.80 -13.92
C ARG A 206 9.58 9.44 -14.57
N ILE A 207 8.62 9.87 -13.74
CA ILE A 207 7.42 10.55 -14.23
C ILE A 207 7.76 11.99 -14.61
N LYS A 208 7.63 12.33 -15.90
CA LYS A 208 7.66 13.71 -16.40
C LYS A 208 6.42 14.46 -15.88
N ILE A 209 6.53 15.76 -15.54
CA ILE A 209 5.41 16.57 -14.99
C ILE A 209 4.15 16.51 -15.88
N ARG A 210 4.29 16.42 -17.20
CA ARG A 210 3.13 16.23 -18.11
C ARG A 210 2.43 14.88 -17.95
N ALA A 211 3.17 13.82 -17.62
CA ALA A 211 2.60 12.51 -17.29
C ALA A 211 1.89 12.53 -15.93
N LEU A 212 2.16 13.51 -15.06
CA LEU A 212 1.50 13.63 -13.77
C LEU A 212 0.00 13.91 -13.89
N ALA A 213 -0.37 14.83 -14.78
CA ALA A 213 -1.77 15.16 -15.04
C ALA A 213 -2.53 13.98 -15.65
N ALA A 214 -1.92 13.28 -16.62
CA ALA A 214 -2.48 12.06 -17.21
C ALA A 214 -2.65 10.95 -16.15
N THR A 215 -1.70 10.82 -15.22
CA THR A 215 -1.76 9.82 -14.15
C THR A 215 -2.76 10.18 -13.05
N MET A 216 -3.00 11.46 -12.81
CA MET A 216 -4.10 11.92 -11.96
C MET A 216 -5.46 11.67 -12.61
N ALA A 217 -5.56 11.85 -13.94
CA ALA A 217 -6.78 11.53 -14.67
C ALA A 217 -7.11 10.03 -14.60
N THR A 218 -6.12 9.13 -14.62
CA THR A 218 -6.37 7.68 -14.48
C THR A 218 -6.80 7.31 -13.06
N VAL A 219 -6.15 7.85 -12.03
CA VAL A 219 -6.52 7.61 -10.62
C VAL A 219 -7.89 8.19 -10.31
N TRP A 220 -8.20 9.38 -10.81
CA TRP A 220 -9.53 9.99 -10.70
C TRP A 220 -10.56 9.24 -11.53
N GLY A 221 -10.20 8.67 -12.68
CA GLY A 221 -11.08 7.88 -13.53
C GLY A 221 -11.53 6.56 -12.88
N ASN A 222 -10.72 6.02 -11.97
CA ASN A 222 -11.03 4.77 -11.28
C ASN A 222 -12.22 4.95 -10.30
N PRO A 223 -13.31 4.15 -10.45
CA PRO A 223 -14.49 4.28 -9.60
C PRO A 223 -14.23 3.90 -8.14
N GLY A 224 -13.23 3.05 -7.87
CA GLY A 224 -12.80 2.68 -6.52
C GLY A 224 -12.16 3.85 -5.77
N THR A 225 -11.35 4.68 -6.44
CA THR A 225 -10.80 5.91 -5.82
C THR A 225 -11.92 6.86 -5.43
N ARG A 226 -12.86 7.11 -6.35
CA ARG A 226 -13.99 8.02 -6.10
C ARG A 226 -14.91 7.47 -5.01
N LEU A 227 -15.15 6.16 -5.00
CA LEU A 227 -15.92 5.52 -3.93
C LEU A 227 -15.21 5.68 -2.58
N GLY A 228 -13.89 5.48 -2.53
CA GLY A 228 -13.09 5.71 -1.33
C GLY A 228 -13.16 7.17 -0.85
N LEU A 229 -13.03 8.13 -1.77
CA LEU A 229 -13.16 9.56 -1.47
C LEU A 229 -14.52 9.87 -0.86
N TRP A 230 -15.61 9.38 -1.44
CA TRP A 230 -16.96 9.66 -0.94
C TRP A 230 -17.23 8.94 0.40
N VAL A 231 -16.69 7.73 0.59
CA VAL A 231 -16.71 7.06 1.91
C VAL A 231 -16.04 7.93 2.96
N HIS A 232 -14.84 8.44 2.67
CA HIS A 232 -14.08 9.29 3.58
C HIS A 232 -14.78 10.63 3.83
N PHE A 233 -15.24 11.29 2.75
CA PHE A 233 -16.08 12.50 2.78
C PHE A 233 -17.25 12.34 3.74
N THR A 234 -18.08 11.33 3.54
CA THR A 234 -19.41 11.26 4.18
C THR A 234 -19.36 10.82 5.64
N SER A 235 -18.33 10.06 6.03
CA SER A 235 -18.22 9.50 7.38
C SER A 235 -17.31 10.30 8.30
N GLN A 236 -16.28 11.00 7.77
CA GLN A 236 -15.32 11.71 8.62
C GLN A 236 -15.89 12.99 9.24
N PHE A 237 -16.62 13.81 8.48
CA PHE A 237 -16.85 15.20 8.88
C PHE A 237 -17.64 15.34 10.18
N GLY A 238 -18.65 14.50 10.43
CA GLY A 238 -19.50 14.60 11.63
C GLY A 238 -18.69 14.49 12.92
N PRO A 239 -17.90 13.40 13.11
CA PRO A 239 -16.99 13.32 14.23
C PRO A 239 -15.96 14.45 14.28
N THR A 240 -15.41 14.89 13.13
CA THR A 240 -14.43 16.00 13.13
C THR A 240 -15.05 17.33 13.56
N VAL A 241 -16.24 17.67 13.06
CA VAL A 241 -17.02 18.85 13.46
C VAL A 241 -17.27 18.85 14.97
N PHE A 242 -17.72 17.72 15.51
CA PHE A 242 -18.04 17.58 16.92
C PHE A 242 -16.79 17.66 17.80
N ALA A 243 -15.72 16.94 17.45
CA ALA A 243 -14.51 16.86 18.26
C ALA A 243 -13.64 18.12 18.17
N MET A 244 -13.55 18.76 17.00
CA MET A 244 -12.60 19.86 16.78
C MET A 244 -13.13 21.24 17.17
N LEU A 245 -14.43 21.52 16.98
CA LEU A 245 -14.91 22.89 17.20
C LEU A 245 -16.30 22.95 17.84
N TRP A 246 -17.30 22.28 17.26
CA TRP A 246 -18.69 22.60 17.56
C TRP A 246 -19.36 21.70 18.59
N GLY A 247 -18.75 20.57 18.98
CA GLY A 247 -19.34 19.66 19.98
C GLY A 247 -19.37 20.23 21.39
N TYR A 248 -18.27 20.83 21.87
CA TYR A 248 -18.24 21.43 23.21
C TYR A 248 -19.23 22.61 23.35
N PRO A 249 -19.23 23.62 22.45
CA PRO A 249 -20.21 24.71 22.52
C PRO A 249 -21.65 24.23 22.41
N PHE A 250 -21.92 23.24 21.55
CA PHE A 250 -23.25 22.64 21.45
C PHE A 250 -23.72 22.00 22.76
N LEU A 251 -22.84 21.25 23.44
CA LEU A 251 -23.17 20.59 24.70
C LEU A 251 -23.33 21.58 25.86
N VAL A 252 -22.51 22.63 25.92
CA VAL A 252 -22.54 23.60 27.03
C VAL A 252 -23.57 24.70 26.79
N ALA A 253 -23.45 25.47 25.72
CA ALA A 253 -24.35 26.59 25.44
C ALA A 253 -25.72 26.12 24.93
N GLY A 254 -25.74 25.21 23.96
CA GLY A 254 -27.00 24.67 23.41
C GLY A 254 -27.74 23.76 24.40
N GLN A 255 -27.11 22.66 24.82
CA GLN A 255 -27.73 21.66 25.69
C GLN A 255 -27.70 22.01 27.18
N GLY A 256 -26.97 23.06 27.58
CA GLY A 256 -26.91 23.52 28.98
C GLY A 256 -26.20 22.56 29.93
N LEU A 257 -25.32 21.68 29.42
CA LEU A 257 -24.56 20.76 30.25
C LEU A 257 -23.42 21.50 30.99
N SER A 258 -23.03 20.94 32.14
CA SER A 258 -21.83 21.42 32.81
C SER A 258 -20.56 21.15 31.97
N PRO A 259 -19.53 22.02 32.06
CA PRO A 259 -18.23 21.80 31.40
C PRO A 259 -17.64 20.40 31.65
N ALA A 260 -17.76 19.89 32.88
CA ALA A 260 -17.27 18.56 33.25
C ALA A 260 -18.00 17.44 32.49
N THR A 261 -19.33 17.53 32.37
CA THR A 261 -20.13 16.53 31.64
C THR A 261 -19.82 16.58 30.14
N ALA A 262 -19.73 17.79 29.57
CA ALA A 262 -19.39 17.98 28.16
C ALA A 262 -17.98 17.43 27.84
N GLY A 263 -16.99 17.70 28.70
CA GLY A 263 -15.65 17.13 28.59
C GLY A 263 -15.65 15.60 28.66
N GLY A 264 -16.41 15.02 29.59
CA GLY A 264 -16.58 13.57 29.72
C GLY A 264 -17.18 12.92 28.46
N LEU A 265 -18.15 13.58 27.82
CA LEU A 265 -18.72 13.11 26.55
C LEU A 265 -17.70 13.13 25.40
N LEU A 266 -16.85 14.16 25.30
CA LEU A 266 -15.79 14.19 24.28
C LEU A 266 -14.73 13.10 24.50
N VAL A 267 -14.40 12.79 25.75
CA VAL A 267 -13.55 11.65 26.10
C VAL A 267 -14.23 10.33 25.70
N LEU A 268 -15.52 10.16 26.03
CA LEU A 268 -16.29 8.98 25.64
C LEU A 268 -16.33 8.78 24.11
N MET A 269 -16.48 9.86 23.35
CA MET A 269 -16.41 9.84 21.89
C MET A 269 -15.09 9.23 21.40
N THR A 270 -13.98 9.71 21.99
CA THR A 270 -12.63 9.26 21.65
C THR A 270 -12.47 7.79 21.97
N VAL A 271 -12.78 7.38 23.20
CA VAL A 271 -12.71 5.97 23.66
C VAL A 271 -13.58 5.05 22.79
N THR A 272 -14.78 5.49 22.41
CA THR A 272 -15.66 4.73 21.52
C THR A 272 -14.98 4.49 20.17
N GLY A 273 -14.40 5.54 19.56
CA GLY A 273 -13.64 5.41 18.32
C GLY A 273 -12.44 4.45 18.45
N MET A 274 -11.75 4.47 19.60
CA MET A 274 -10.63 3.56 19.89
C MET A 274 -11.04 2.09 19.92
N ILE A 275 -12.20 1.79 20.51
CA ILE A 275 -12.73 0.41 20.62
C ILE A 275 -13.32 -0.05 19.28
N VAL A 276 -14.12 0.81 18.64
CA VAL A 276 -14.85 0.46 17.41
C VAL A 276 -13.92 0.37 16.19
N GLY A 277 -12.83 1.13 16.16
CA GLY A 277 -11.85 1.13 15.07
C GLY A 277 -11.41 -0.28 14.66
N PRO A 278 -10.73 -1.04 15.53
CA PRO A 278 -10.29 -2.40 15.23
C PRO A 278 -11.42 -3.37 14.84
N LEU A 279 -12.61 -3.22 15.45
CA LEU A 279 -13.78 -4.05 15.14
C LEU A 279 -14.27 -3.81 13.70
N LEU A 280 -14.40 -2.55 13.29
CA LEU A 280 -14.75 -2.19 11.92
C LEU A 280 -13.64 -2.57 10.92
N GLY A 281 -12.37 -2.50 11.32
CA GLY A 281 -11.25 -2.99 10.53
C GLY A 281 -11.35 -4.49 10.27
N ALA A 282 -11.59 -5.29 11.31
CA ALA A 282 -11.76 -6.73 11.18
C ALA A 282 -12.96 -7.09 10.28
N LEU A 283 -14.09 -6.39 10.45
CA LEU A 283 -15.30 -6.60 9.66
C LEU A 283 -15.09 -6.19 8.19
N SER A 284 -14.47 -5.03 7.92
CA SER A 284 -14.08 -4.56 6.58
C SER A 284 -13.08 -5.50 5.89
N GLY A 285 -12.18 -6.11 6.66
CA GLY A 285 -11.22 -7.08 6.17
C GLY A 285 -11.86 -8.42 5.81
N ARG A 286 -12.83 -8.89 6.62
CA ARG A 286 -13.52 -10.17 6.41
C ARG A 286 -14.61 -10.11 5.34
N PHE A 287 -15.30 -8.98 5.21
CA PHE A 287 -16.44 -8.81 4.30
C PHE A 287 -16.22 -7.67 3.29
N PRO A 288 -15.21 -7.77 2.40
CA PRO A 288 -14.81 -6.68 1.52
C PRO A 288 -15.90 -6.22 0.53
N TYR A 289 -16.77 -7.14 0.08
CA TYR A 289 -17.94 -6.82 -0.77
C TYR A 289 -18.94 -5.84 -0.10
N TYR A 290 -19.06 -5.91 1.22
CA TYR A 290 -20.06 -5.15 1.99
C TYR A 290 -19.54 -3.81 2.52
N ARG A 291 -18.26 -3.47 2.30
CA ARG A 291 -17.61 -2.23 2.81
C ARG A 291 -18.44 -0.96 2.63
N SER A 292 -18.85 -0.64 1.40
CA SER A 292 -19.62 0.60 1.17
C SER A 292 -21.07 0.52 1.65
N ALA A 293 -21.65 -0.68 1.78
CA ALA A 293 -22.97 -0.83 2.41
C ALA A 293 -22.90 -0.64 3.93
N MET A 294 -21.85 -1.16 4.57
CA MET A 294 -21.57 -0.93 6.00
C MET A 294 -21.43 0.56 6.30
N VAL A 295 -20.66 1.30 5.49
CA VAL A 295 -20.51 2.75 5.65
C VAL A 295 -21.82 3.49 5.45
N LEU A 296 -22.66 3.10 4.48
CA LEU A 296 -23.98 3.69 4.29
C LEU A 296 -24.87 3.50 5.51
N GLY A 297 -24.89 2.29 6.10
CA GLY A 297 -25.65 2.02 7.33
C GLY A 297 -25.15 2.85 8.51
N LEU A 298 -23.83 3.00 8.64
CA LEU A 298 -23.19 3.82 9.65
C LEU A 298 -23.55 5.31 9.50
N VAL A 299 -23.45 5.85 8.29
CA VAL A 299 -23.84 7.24 7.98
C VAL A 299 -25.32 7.46 8.27
N ALA A 300 -26.18 6.51 7.89
CA ALA A 300 -27.61 6.58 8.19
C ALA A 300 -27.87 6.61 9.70
N ALA A 301 -27.16 5.80 10.49
CA ALA A 301 -27.26 5.82 11.94
C ALA A 301 -26.81 7.17 12.53
N ILE A 302 -25.70 7.74 12.05
CA ILE A 302 -25.22 9.07 12.47
C ILE A 302 -26.26 10.15 12.13
N ALA A 303 -26.73 10.21 10.88
CA ALA A 303 -27.71 11.20 10.46
C ALA A 303 -29.02 11.05 11.27
N THR A 304 -29.44 9.82 11.55
CA THR A 304 -30.66 9.54 12.31
C THR A 304 -30.53 10.02 13.76
N VAL A 305 -29.44 9.71 14.46
CA VAL A 305 -29.30 10.15 15.86
C VAL A 305 -29.19 11.67 15.96
N TRP A 306 -28.54 12.32 15.00
CA TRP A 306 -28.53 13.78 14.89
C TRP A 306 -29.94 14.33 14.68
N ALA A 307 -30.72 13.74 13.78
CA ALA A 307 -32.10 14.18 13.54
C ALA A 307 -32.94 14.05 14.82
N VAL A 308 -32.82 12.94 15.54
CA VAL A 308 -33.54 12.72 16.81
C VAL A 308 -33.14 13.77 17.85
N VAL A 309 -31.85 14.10 17.99
CA VAL A 309 -31.38 15.13 18.94
C VAL A 309 -31.89 16.52 18.57
N LEU A 310 -31.80 16.90 17.29
CA LEU A 310 -32.18 18.24 16.85
C LEU A 310 -33.68 18.46 16.88
N LEU A 311 -34.48 17.42 16.60
CA LEU A 311 -35.95 17.46 16.65
C LEU A 311 -36.52 17.21 18.06
N TRP A 312 -35.68 16.82 19.03
CA TRP A 312 -36.14 16.59 20.41
C TRP A 312 -36.73 17.88 20.99
N PRO A 313 -37.89 17.86 21.67
CA PRO A 313 -38.47 19.06 22.26
C PRO A 313 -37.61 19.58 23.42
N GLY A 314 -37.14 20.82 23.31
CA GLY A 314 -36.20 21.40 24.29
C GLY A 314 -34.83 20.71 24.30
N ARG A 315 -34.16 20.73 25.45
CA ARG A 315 -32.82 20.11 25.62
C ARG A 315 -32.93 18.58 25.61
N ALA A 316 -32.05 17.93 24.86
CA ALA A 316 -32.01 16.48 24.78
C ALA A 316 -31.55 15.88 26.12
N PRO A 317 -32.16 14.77 26.57
CA PRO A 317 -31.74 14.10 27.79
C PRO A 317 -30.34 13.51 27.63
N LEU A 318 -29.61 13.38 28.74
CA LEU A 318 -28.20 12.96 28.73
C LEU A 318 -27.97 11.62 28.03
N TRP A 319 -28.86 10.62 28.20
CA TRP A 319 -28.74 9.32 27.55
C TRP A 319 -28.76 9.43 26.01
N LEU A 320 -29.53 10.39 25.47
CA LEU A 320 -29.62 10.61 24.03
C LEU A 320 -28.36 11.31 23.52
N LEU A 321 -27.78 12.22 24.32
CA LEU A 321 -26.48 12.85 24.02
C LEU A 321 -25.32 11.84 24.11
N VAL A 322 -25.38 10.89 25.04
CA VAL A 322 -24.46 9.74 25.08
C VAL A 322 -24.58 8.92 23.79
N LEU A 323 -25.80 8.60 23.36
CA LEU A 323 -26.03 7.86 22.12
C LEU A 323 -25.53 8.64 20.89
N LEU A 324 -25.80 9.95 20.82
CA LEU A 324 -25.30 10.85 19.77
C LEU A 324 -23.77 10.74 19.64
N VAL A 325 -23.08 10.84 20.77
CA VAL A 325 -21.62 10.82 20.84
C VAL A 325 -21.07 9.46 20.42
N VAL A 326 -21.63 8.37 20.96
CA VAL A 326 -21.19 7.01 20.65
C VAL A 326 -21.39 6.71 19.16
N ILE A 327 -22.54 7.02 18.60
CA ILE A 327 -22.84 6.75 17.19
C ILE A 327 -22.04 7.69 16.27
N THR A 328 -21.89 8.96 16.61
CA THR A 328 -21.07 9.91 15.83
C THR A 328 -19.60 9.48 15.80
N ALA A 329 -19.08 8.90 16.89
CA ALA A 329 -17.71 8.38 16.94
C ALA A 329 -17.41 7.30 15.90
N LEU A 330 -18.42 6.55 15.43
CA LEU A 330 -18.24 5.53 14.38
C LEU A 330 -17.76 6.13 13.05
N GLY A 331 -18.05 7.41 12.79
CA GLY A 331 -17.69 8.05 11.52
C GLY A 331 -16.18 8.08 11.25
N GLY A 332 -15.36 8.25 12.28
CA GLY A 332 -13.90 8.20 12.17
C GLY A 332 -13.40 6.85 11.63
N PRO A 333 -13.65 5.74 12.34
CA PRO A 333 -13.40 4.39 11.84
C PRO A 333 -14.06 4.06 10.50
N GLY A 334 -15.29 4.52 10.26
CA GLY A 334 -16.00 4.35 8.98
C GLY A 334 -15.25 5.01 7.81
N SER A 335 -14.60 6.14 8.07
CA SER A 335 -13.82 6.88 7.07
C SER A 335 -12.56 6.11 6.62
N MET A 336 -11.99 5.28 7.49
CA MET A 336 -10.80 4.48 7.18
C MET A 336 -11.08 3.40 6.13
N VAL A 337 -12.35 2.95 6.01
CA VAL A 337 -12.79 2.00 4.97
C VAL A 337 -12.57 2.57 3.56
N GLY A 338 -12.50 3.89 3.41
CA GLY A 338 -12.18 4.54 2.13
C GLY A 338 -10.81 4.14 1.58
N PHE A 339 -9.81 3.99 2.46
CA PHE A 339 -8.46 3.57 2.07
C PHE A 339 -8.40 2.07 1.73
N ASP A 340 -9.21 1.25 2.40
CA ASP A 340 -9.37 -0.16 2.04
C ASP A 340 -9.95 -0.34 0.64
N LEU A 341 -10.90 0.50 0.25
CA LEU A 341 -11.45 0.52 -1.11
C LEU A 341 -10.40 0.94 -2.14
N ALA A 342 -9.60 1.98 -1.85
CA ALA A 342 -8.50 2.37 -2.73
C ALA A 342 -7.54 1.19 -2.97
N ARG A 343 -7.19 0.44 -1.92
CA ARG A 343 -6.31 -0.73 -1.98
C ARG A 343 -6.89 -1.89 -2.81
N THR A 344 -8.20 -2.12 -2.77
CA THR A 344 -8.82 -3.20 -3.54
C THR A 344 -8.91 -2.91 -5.04
N PHE A 345 -9.03 -1.64 -5.42
CA PHE A 345 -9.24 -1.21 -6.81
C PHE A 345 -7.96 -0.78 -7.54
N HIS A 346 -6.80 -0.85 -6.89
CA HIS A 346 -5.53 -0.40 -7.47
C HIS A 346 -4.41 -1.41 -7.25
N ASP A 347 -3.53 -1.48 -8.24
CA ASP A 347 -2.20 -2.07 -8.08
C ASP A 347 -1.39 -1.32 -7.00
N PRO A 348 -0.56 -2.00 -6.19
CA PRO A 348 0.25 -1.39 -5.13
C PRO A 348 1.14 -0.23 -5.58
N VAL A 349 1.52 -0.13 -6.85
CA VAL A 349 2.32 0.97 -7.41
C VAL A 349 1.57 2.30 -7.43
N ARG A 350 0.23 2.27 -7.52
CA ARG A 350 -0.61 3.49 -7.65
C ARG A 350 -1.35 3.85 -6.36
N LEU A 351 -1.09 3.12 -5.28
CA LEU A 351 -1.84 3.23 -4.03
C LEU A 351 -1.64 4.58 -3.32
N GLY A 352 -0.45 5.20 -3.43
CA GLY A 352 -0.17 6.48 -2.76
C GLY A 352 -1.01 7.63 -3.31
N ARG A 353 -1.10 7.75 -4.65
CA ARG A 353 -2.01 8.70 -5.31
C ARG A 353 -3.48 8.48 -4.97
N ALA A 354 -3.95 7.23 -5.03
CA ALA A 354 -5.35 6.91 -4.72
C ALA A 354 -5.68 7.31 -3.27
N SER A 355 -4.78 6.99 -2.33
CA SER A 355 -4.93 7.36 -0.92
C SER A 355 -4.95 8.88 -0.69
N GLY A 356 -4.10 9.63 -1.40
CA GLY A 356 -4.11 11.10 -1.36
C GLY A 356 -5.45 11.68 -1.80
N VAL A 357 -6.01 11.19 -2.90
CA VAL A 357 -7.35 11.62 -3.39
C VAL A 357 -8.45 11.23 -2.40
N VAL A 358 -8.39 10.05 -1.80
CA VAL A 358 -9.34 9.63 -0.75
C VAL A 358 -9.32 10.60 0.43
N ASN A 359 -8.12 10.94 0.92
CA ASN A 359 -7.94 11.79 2.10
C ASN A 359 -8.48 13.22 1.90
N VAL A 360 -8.39 13.76 0.68
CA VAL A 360 -8.99 15.07 0.35
C VAL A 360 -10.48 15.11 0.69
N GLY A 361 -11.23 14.06 0.37
CA GLY A 361 -12.69 14.05 0.56
C GLY A 361 -13.13 14.38 1.99
N GLY A 362 -12.54 13.68 2.96
CA GLY A 362 -12.92 13.80 4.36
C GLY A 362 -12.49 15.12 5.01
N PHE A 363 -11.28 15.61 4.73
CA PHE A 363 -10.83 16.91 5.25
C PHE A 363 -11.55 18.09 4.59
N THR A 364 -11.82 18.03 3.28
CA THR A 364 -12.63 19.05 2.60
C THR A 364 -14.03 19.11 3.17
N ALA A 365 -14.71 17.97 3.36
CA ALA A 365 -16.02 17.93 4.00
C ALA A 365 -16.00 18.53 5.40
N SER A 366 -14.99 18.17 6.20
CA SER A 366 -14.82 18.65 7.58
C SER A 366 -14.66 20.17 7.62
N LEU A 367 -13.73 20.74 6.85
CA LEU A 367 -13.46 22.18 6.84
C LEU A 367 -14.65 22.99 6.34
N LEU A 368 -15.30 22.54 5.25
CA LEU A 368 -16.49 23.21 4.72
C LEU A 368 -17.65 23.17 5.72
N THR A 369 -17.88 22.03 6.38
CA THR A 369 -18.97 21.89 7.35
C THR A 369 -18.69 22.74 8.59
N ILE A 370 -17.47 22.73 9.13
CA ILE A 370 -17.07 23.57 10.27
C ILE A 370 -17.28 25.05 9.95
N GLY A 371 -16.80 25.52 8.79
CA GLY A 371 -16.93 26.92 8.38
C GLY A 371 -18.37 27.33 8.12
N LEU A 372 -19.17 26.47 7.48
CA LEU A 372 -20.57 26.78 7.18
C LEU A 372 -21.46 26.77 8.44
N ILE A 373 -21.20 25.89 9.41
CA ILE A 373 -21.85 25.95 10.73
C ILE A 373 -21.53 27.29 11.41
N GLY A 374 -20.27 27.73 11.37
CA GLY A 374 -19.87 29.03 11.91
C GLY A 374 -20.59 30.19 11.23
N LEU A 375 -20.60 30.22 9.90
CA LEU A 375 -21.31 31.25 9.14
C LEU A 375 -22.81 31.30 9.47
N VAL A 376 -23.45 30.14 9.62
CA VAL A 376 -24.86 30.09 10.03
C VAL A 376 -25.03 30.65 11.44
N LEU A 377 -24.18 30.27 12.40
CA LEU A 377 -24.22 30.82 13.77
C LEU A 377 -24.02 32.34 13.78
N ASP A 378 -23.10 32.88 12.98
CA ASP A 378 -22.91 34.34 12.88
C ASP A 378 -24.16 35.06 12.35
N THR A 379 -24.96 34.39 11.50
CA THR A 379 -26.21 34.98 10.96
C THR A 379 -27.39 34.90 11.93
N VAL A 380 -27.53 33.81 12.69
CA VAL A 380 -28.68 33.59 13.60
C VAL A 380 -28.41 34.14 15.00
N ALA A 381 -27.15 34.22 15.42
CA ALA A 381 -26.71 34.74 16.71
C ALA A 381 -25.54 35.74 16.56
N PRO A 382 -25.81 36.95 16.01
CA PRO A 382 -24.78 37.95 15.73
C PRO A 382 -24.10 38.53 16.98
N GLY A 383 -24.65 38.29 18.18
CA GLY A 383 -24.03 38.64 19.45
C GLY A 383 -22.80 37.78 19.81
N GLY A 384 -22.49 36.77 18.99
CA GLY A 384 -21.33 35.90 19.16
C GLY A 384 -21.56 34.76 20.15
N PRO A 385 -20.49 34.02 20.51
CA PRO A 385 -20.60 32.74 21.21
C PRO A 385 -21.32 32.76 22.57
N GLU A 386 -21.32 33.90 23.27
CA GLU A 386 -22.00 34.06 24.56
C GLU A 386 -23.52 34.09 24.43
N THR A 387 -24.02 34.38 23.22
CA THR A 387 -25.46 34.51 22.94
C THR A 387 -26.07 33.26 22.31
N TYR A 388 -25.27 32.23 22.03
CA TYR A 388 -25.74 31.03 21.34
C TYR A 388 -26.80 30.29 22.15
N THR A 389 -27.97 30.12 21.54
CA THR A 389 -29.08 29.34 22.08
C THR A 389 -29.14 27.94 21.47
N LEU A 390 -30.00 27.09 22.03
CA LEU A 390 -30.26 25.77 21.47
C LEU A 390 -30.83 25.84 20.04
N ASP A 391 -31.70 26.82 19.76
CA ASP A 391 -32.34 26.96 18.45
C ASP A 391 -31.34 27.40 17.37
N ASP A 392 -30.40 28.28 17.72
CA ASP A 392 -29.29 28.66 16.84
C ASP A 392 -28.46 27.45 16.45
N PHE A 393 -28.11 26.62 17.44
CA PHE A 393 -27.39 25.37 17.19
C PHE A 393 -28.21 24.35 16.40
N ARG A 394 -29.54 24.29 16.55
CA ARG A 394 -30.39 23.42 15.72
C ARG A 394 -30.29 23.78 14.24
N ILE A 395 -30.39 25.08 13.94
CA ILE A 395 -30.26 25.58 12.56
C ILE A 395 -28.85 25.31 12.05
N ALA A 396 -27.83 25.67 12.82
CA ALA A 396 -26.44 25.53 12.41
C ALA A 396 -26.03 24.07 12.20
N MET A 397 -26.34 23.17 13.14
CA MET A 397 -25.98 21.75 13.04
C MET A 397 -26.74 21.02 11.93
N SER A 398 -27.87 21.55 11.46
CA SER A 398 -28.61 21.00 10.32
C SER A 398 -27.85 21.10 9.00
N VAL A 399 -26.82 21.95 8.92
CA VAL A 399 -25.87 22.03 7.78
C VAL A 399 -25.23 20.68 7.45
N GLN A 400 -25.13 19.77 8.41
CA GLN A 400 -24.57 18.43 8.21
C GLN A 400 -25.42 17.55 7.26
N PHE A 401 -26.75 17.71 7.25
CA PHE A 401 -27.64 16.84 6.46
C PHE A 401 -27.44 16.95 4.95
N PRO A 402 -27.31 18.15 4.34
CA PRO A 402 -26.93 18.29 2.94
C PRO A 402 -25.65 17.52 2.58
N PHE A 403 -24.63 17.53 3.44
CA PHE A 403 -23.38 16.80 3.22
C PHE A 403 -23.58 15.29 3.27
N TRP A 404 -24.35 14.77 4.24
CA TRP A 404 -24.72 13.35 4.28
C TRP A 404 -25.56 12.94 3.08
N ALA A 405 -26.50 13.78 2.64
CA ALA A 405 -27.35 13.50 1.48
C ALA A 405 -26.52 13.40 0.19
N VAL A 406 -25.69 14.40 -0.10
CA VAL A 406 -24.77 14.40 -1.24
C VAL A 406 -23.83 13.19 -1.17
N GLY A 407 -23.27 12.96 0.02
CA GLY A 407 -22.41 11.81 0.29
C GLY A 407 -23.09 10.48 -0.01
N ALA A 408 -24.27 10.22 0.56
CA ALA A 408 -25.03 8.99 0.37
C ALA A 408 -25.38 8.74 -1.11
N VAL A 409 -25.84 9.77 -1.84
CA VAL A 409 -26.11 9.68 -3.28
C VAL A 409 -24.86 9.25 -4.05
N GLN A 410 -23.71 9.86 -3.73
CA GLN A 410 -22.46 9.57 -4.42
C GLN A 410 -21.89 8.20 -4.03
N LEU A 411 -22.04 7.76 -2.78
CA LEU A 411 -21.71 6.39 -2.35
C LEU A 411 -22.51 5.37 -3.15
N LEU A 412 -23.84 5.55 -3.26
CA LEU A 412 -24.70 4.64 -4.03
C LEU A 412 -24.31 4.62 -5.51
N ARG A 413 -24.06 5.79 -6.10
CA ARG A 413 -23.63 5.93 -7.50
C ARG A 413 -22.30 5.24 -7.77
N TYR A 414 -21.28 5.49 -6.95
CA TYR A 414 -19.95 4.93 -7.15
C TYR A 414 -19.82 3.48 -6.67
N ARG A 415 -20.69 3.01 -5.76
CA ARG A 415 -20.85 1.57 -5.48
C ARG A 415 -21.32 0.84 -6.72
N ARG A 416 -22.37 1.32 -7.39
CA ARG A 416 -22.87 0.74 -8.65
C ARG A 416 -21.79 0.75 -9.74
N LYS A 417 -21.13 1.89 -9.96
CA LYS A 417 -20.03 2.00 -10.95
C LYS A 417 -18.84 1.12 -10.61
N GLY A 418 -18.47 1.02 -9.33
CA GLY A 418 -17.39 0.16 -8.86
C GLY A 418 -17.69 -1.31 -9.12
N LEU A 419 -18.90 -1.77 -8.79
CA LEU A 419 -19.31 -3.15 -9.08
C LEU A 419 -19.37 -3.44 -10.59
N ALA A 420 -19.89 -2.50 -11.40
CA ALA A 420 -19.89 -2.63 -12.86
C ALA A 420 -18.46 -2.68 -13.46
N HIS A 421 -17.52 -1.92 -12.88
CA HIS A 421 -16.12 -1.98 -13.26
C HIS A 421 -15.48 -3.32 -12.89
N LEU A 422 -15.81 -3.87 -11.71
CA LEU A 422 -15.32 -5.19 -11.30
C LEU A 422 -15.92 -6.32 -12.17
N SER A 423 -17.20 -6.25 -12.54
CA SER A 423 -17.80 -7.25 -13.43
C SER A 423 -17.22 -7.27 -14.84
N ALA A 424 -16.54 -6.19 -15.25
CA ALA A 424 -15.81 -6.17 -16.52
C ALA A 424 -14.49 -6.97 -16.47
N HIS A 425 -14.04 -7.37 -15.28
CA HIS A 425 -12.83 -8.16 -15.06
C HIS A 425 -13.22 -9.59 -14.64
N PRO A 426 -12.85 -10.63 -15.42
CA PRO A 426 -13.21 -12.01 -15.10
C PRO A 426 -12.77 -12.44 -13.70
N GLY A 427 -13.67 -13.05 -12.92
CA GLY A 427 -13.38 -13.57 -11.57
C GLY A 427 -13.26 -12.52 -10.47
N ALA A 428 -13.18 -11.22 -10.79
CA ALA A 428 -12.92 -10.17 -9.81
C ALA A 428 -14.10 -9.97 -8.84
N LEU A 429 -15.34 -10.07 -9.34
CA LEU A 429 -16.52 -9.89 -8.51
C LEU A 429 -16.78 -11.12 -7.63
N GLU A 430 -16.56 -12.33 -8.15
CA GLU A 430 -16.64 -13.57 -7.38
C GLU A 430 -15.59 -13.59 -6.27
N ALA A 431 -14.34 -13.24 -6.58
CA ALA A 431 -13.26 -13.14 -5.61
C ALA A 431 -13.61 -12.14 -4.48
N LEU A 432 -14.15 -10.96 -4.84
CA LEU A 432 -14.57 -9.97 -3.85
C LEU A 432 -15.70 -10.50 -2.94
N ARG A 433 -16.68 -11.23 -3.50
CA ARG A 433 -17.76 -11.86 -2.74
C ARG A 433 -17.25 -12.99 -1.85
N GLY A 434 -16.25 -13.74 -2.31
CA GLY A 434 -15.56 -14.81 -1.57
C GLY A 434 -14.67 -14.29 -0.42
N GLY A 435 -14.50 -12.98 -0.29
CA GLY A 435 -13.72 -12.36 0.78
C GLY A 435 -12.27 -12.05 0.41
N GLU A 436 -11.91 -12.13 -0.87
CA GLU A 436 -10.63 -11.64 -1.36
C GLU A 436 -10.64 -10.12 -1.51
N THR A 437 -9.47 -9.51 -1.36
CA THR A 437 -9.32 -8.06 -1.56
C THR A 437 -8.27 -7.70 -2.60
N LEU A 438 -7.51 -8.69 -3.10
CA LEU A 438 -6.61 -8.56 -4.24
C LEU A 438 -7.27 -9.28 -5.42
N LEU A 439 -7.89 -8.50 -6.29
CA LEU A 439 -8.80 -8.99 -7.31
C LEU A 439 -8.06 -9.22 -8.64
N PRO A 440 -8.29 -10.36 -9.31
CA PRO A 440 -7.68 -10.67 -10.60
C PRO A 440 -8.03 -9.62 -11.65
N GLY A 441 -7.03 -9.20 -12.44
CA GLY A 441 -7.18 -8.19 -13.48
C GLY A 441 -7.37 -6.75 -12.97
N VAL A 442 -7.49 -6.52 -11.66
CA VAL A 442 -7.72 -5.19 -11.07
C VAL A 442 -6.59 -4.77 -10.14
N SER A 443 -6.35 -5.54 -9.07
CA SER A 443 -5.28 -5.27 -8.09
C SER A 443 -4.16 -6.31 -8.09
N ARG A 444 -4.36 -7.46 -8.76
CA ARG A 444 -3.30 -8.38 -9.18
C ARG A 444 -3.48 -8.73 -10.65
N ALA A 445 -2.44 -9.22 -11.32
CA ALA A 445 -2.53 -9.66 -12.72
C ALA A 445 -3.66 -10.68 -12.88
N ALA A 446 -4.34 -10.67 -14.03
CA ALA A 446 -5.40 -11.64 -14.31
C ALA A 446 -4.80 -13.04 -14.40
N ASP A 447 -5.43 -14.02 -13.74
CA ASP A 447 -5.12 -15.42 -13.95
C ASP A 447 -5.60 -15.77 -15.37
N VAL A 448 -4.68 -16.01 -16.31
CA VAL A 448 -5.02 -16.36 -17.68
C VAL A 448 -5.38 -17.85 -17.70
N SER A 449 -6.66 -18.18 -17.50
CA SER A 449 -7.19 -19.51 -17.79
C SER A 449 -7.73 -19.56 -19.23
N PRO A 450 -7.46 -20.61 -20.03
CA PRO A 450 -7.98 -20.74 -21.39
C PRO A 450 -9.51 -20.85 -21.41
N ARG A 451 -10.14 -20.40 -22.50
CA ARG A 451 -11.61 -20.44 -22.70
C ARG A 451 -12.11 -21.87 -22.93
N ALA A 452 -13.33 -22.14 -22.46
CA ALA A 452 -13.94 -23.47 -22.34
C ALA A 452 -14.42 -24.15 -23.65
N ASP A 453 -14.00 -23.70 -24.83
CA ASP A 453 -14.52 -24.21 -26.12
C ASP A 453 -13.46 -24.92 -26.99
N GLU A 454 -12.30 -25.28 -26.43
CA GLU A 454 -11.29 -26.08 -27.15
C GLU A 454 -11.51 -27.59 -26.95
N PRO A 455 -11.34 -28.41 -28.01
CA PRO A 455 -11.57 -29.85 -27.95
C PRO A 455 -10.59 -30.51 -26.97
N VAL A 456 -11.12 -31.41 -26.13
CA VAL A 456 -10.35 -32.20 -25.17
C VAL A 456 -9.42 -33.15 -25.94
N VAL A 457 -8.12 -32.86 -25.92
CA VAL A 457 -7.06 -33.72 -26.47
C VAL A 457 -6.43 -34.55 -25.35
N GLU A 458 -6.22 -35.84 -25.63
CA GLU A 458 -5.57 -36.85 -24.79
C GLU A 458 -4.27 -36.35 -24.12
N VAL A 459 -4.18 -36.56 -22.80
CA VAL A 459 -3.02 -36.23 -21.97
C VAL A 459 -1.84 -37.15 -22.31
N ARG A 460 -0.77 -36.60 -22.90
CA ARG A 460 0.55 -37.27 -22.98
C ARG A 460 1.39 -36.94 -21.73
N THR A 461 1.87 -37.98 -21.06
CA THR A 461 2.65 -37.93 -19.79
C THR A 461 3.98 -37.17 -19.95
N PRO A 462 4.45 -36.39 -18.96
CA PRO A 462 5.77 -35.74 -18.98
C PRO A 462 6.92 -36.76 -19.06
N THR A 463 7.97 -36.43 -19.80
CA THR A 463 9.15 -37.31 -20.01
C THR A 463 10.33 -36.82 -19.19
N LEU A 464 10.85 -37.67 -18.30
CA LEU A 464 12.14 -37.43 -17.64
C LEU A 464 13.28 -37.86 -18.58
N VAL A 465 14.24 -36.97 -18.78
CA VAL A 465 15.48 -37.23 -19.51
C VAL A 465 16.65 -37.03 -18.56
N ARG A 466 17.47 -38.08 -18.36
CA ARG A 466 18.68 -37.95 -17.54
C ARG A 466 19.72 -37.14 -18.30
N PHE A 467 20.50 -36.34 -17.59
CA PHE A 467 21.52 -35.49 -18.22
C PHE A 467 22.49 -36.25 -19.13
N GLY A 468 22.86 -37.48 -18.74
CA GLY A 468 23.78 -38.33 -19.50
C GLY A 468 23.21 -38.85 -20.84
N ASP A 469 21.89 -38.85 -20.98
CA ASP A 469 21.19 -39.39 -22.15
C ASP A 469 20.86 -38.31 -23.20
N LEU A 470 21.17 -37.05 -22.91
CA LEU A 470 20.91 -35.94 -23.83
C LEU A 470 21.83 -36.02 -25.07
N PRO A 471 21.29 -35.86 -26.29
CA PRO A 471 22.09 -35.86 -27.52
C PRO A 471 23.18 -34.80 -27.49
N VAL A 472 24.43 -35.22 -27.72
CA VAL A 472 25.60 -34.34 -27.74
C VAL A 472 25.93 -33.93 -29.17
N ALA A 473 26.00 -32.62 -29.42
CA ALA A 473 26.44 -32.04 -30.68
C ALA A 473 27.67 -31.13 -30.47
N PRO A 474 28.71 -31.21 -31.31
CA PRO A 474 29.81 -30.25 -31.26
C PRO A 474 29.32 -28.86 -31.67
N TRP A 475 29.92 -27.81 -31.10
CA TRP A 475 29.66 -26.44 -31.53
C TRP A 475 30.09 -26.24 -32.99
N ARG A 476 29.44 -25.32 -33.72
CA ARG A 476 29.76 -25.03 -35.14
C ARG A 476 31.22 -24.62 -35.38
N ASN A 477 31.87 -24.08 -34.37
CA ASN A 477 33.27 -23.65 -34.39
C ASN A 477 34.25 -24.67 -33.77
N GLY A 478 33.76 -25.86 -33.36
CA GLY A 478 34.58 -26.90 -32.73
C GLY A 478 35.09 -26.59 -31.32
N GLY A 479 34.69 -25.47 -30.71
CA GLY A 479 35.25 -24.98 -29.44
C GLY A 479 34.68 -25.63 -28.17
N GLY A 480 33.64 -26.46 -28.29
CA GLY A 480 32.95 -27.11 -27.17
C GLY A 480 31.83 -28.03 -27.64
N VAL A 481 31.05 -28.56 -26.69
CA VAL A 481 29.88 -29.41 -26.98
C VAL A 481 28.62 -28.83 -26.36
N THR A 482 27.49 -29.08 -27.02
CA THR A 482 26.16 -28.71 -26.55
C THR A 482 25.31 -29.98 -26.48
N ARG A 483 24.58 -30.14 -25.38
CA ARG A 483 23.52 -31.12 -25.24
C ARG A 483 22.19 -30.46 -25.56
N GLU A 484 21.53 -30.92 -26.61
CA GLU A 484 20.20 -30.42 -26.95
C GLU A 484 19.18 -31.02 -25.99
N VAL A 485 18.36 -30.15 -25.39
CA VAL A 485 17.37 -30.55 -24.39
C VAL A 485 16.01 -30.75 -25.05
N VAL A 486 15.55 -29.70 -25.74
CA VAL A 486 14.32 -29.70 -26.52
C VAL A 486 14.36 -28.52 -27.49
N ALA A 487 13.79 -28.69 -28.68
CA ALA A 487 13.66 -27.64 -29.69
C ALA A 487 12.25 -27.68 -30.29
N ASP A 488 11.83 -26.54 -30.83
CA ASP A 488 10.63 -26.46 -31.68
C ASP A 488 10.92 -27.07 -33.06
N ASP A 489 9.95 -27.81 -33.62
CA ASP A 489 10.07 -28.42 -34.95
C ASP A 489 10.20 -27.34 -36.05
N GLU A 490 9.58 -26.18 -35.84
CA GLU A 490 9.69 -25.01 -36.73
C GLU A 490 10.97 -24.18 -36.49
N GLY A 491 11.84 -24.59 -35.55
CA GLY A 491 13.10 -23.92 -35.24
C GLY A 491 12.94 -22.54 -34.58
N ARG A 492 11.74 -22.19 -34.07
CA ARG A 492 11.48 -20.88 -33.46
C ARG A 492 12.11 -20.74 -32.07
N TRP A 493 12.33 -21.83 -31.36
CA TRP A 493 13.03 -21.81 -30.08
C TRP A 493 13.80 -23.10 -29.81
N ARG A 494 14.82 -23.02 -28.94
CA ARG A 494 15.64 -24.16 -28.53
C ARG A 494 16.15 -24.01 -27.10
N VAL A 495 16.14 -25.10 -26.35
CA VAL A 495 16.77 -25.24 -25.03
C VAL A 495 17.93 -26.21 -25.13
N SER A 496 19.07 -25.84 -24.58
CA SER A 496 20.29 -26.65 -24.65
C SER A 496 21.21 -26.40 -23.46
N ILE A 497 22.01 -27.38 -23.07
CA ILE A 497 23.04 -27.23 -22.02
C ILE A 497 24.42 -27.34 -22.68
N ALA A 498 25.22 -26.27 -22.60
CA ALA A 498 26.56 -26.22 -23.17
C ALA A 498 27.61 -26.54 -22.11
N ASP A 499 28.58 -27.39 -22.46
CA ASP A 499 29.83 -27.54 -21.69
C ASP A 499 30.85 -26.53 -22.23
N ILE A 500 31.46 -25.76 -21.34
CA ILE A 500 32.49 -24.77 -21.62
C ILE A 500 33.74 -25.21 -20.88
N ASP A 501 34.65 -25.86 -21.58
CA ASP A 501 35.86 -26.46 -21.00
C ASP A 501 37.13 -25.60 -21.28
N GLN A 502 37.03 -24.60 -22.17
CA GLN A 502 38.13 -23.70 -22.53
C GLN A 502 37.62 -22.32 -23.01
N PRO A 503 38.43 -21.25 -22.89
CA PRO A 503 38.11 -19.95 -23.49
C PRO A 503 37.95 -20.04 -25.01
N GLY A 504 37.10 -19.21 -25.59
CA GLY A 504 36.87 -19.21 -27.03
C GLY A 504 35.63 -18.46 -27.49
N PRO A 505 35.49 -18.23 -28.81
CA PRO A 505 34.36 -17.53 -29.38
C PRO A 505 33.07 -18.36 -29.29
N PHE A 506 31.93 -17.70 -29.18
CA PHE A 506 30.61 -18.33 -29.30
C PHE A 506 30.13 -18.23 -30.74
N SER A 507 29.32 -19.21 -31.18
CA SER A 507 28.67 -19.13 -32.49
C SER A 507 27.57 -18.06 -32.50
N ALA A 508 27.51 -17.27 -33.58
CA ALA A 508 26.48 -16.26 -33.80
C ALA A 508 25.19 -16.90 -34.37
N PHE A 509 24.04 -16.43 -33.89
CA PHE A 509 22.69 -16.84 -34.30
C PHE A 509 21.83 -15.61 -34.59
N PRO A 510 21.97 -14.97 -35.77
CA PRO A 510 21.27 -13.75 -36.08
C PRO A 510 19.75 -13.88 -35.96
N GLY A 511 19.10 -12.86 -35.41
CA GLY A 511 17.64 -12.84 -35.29
C GLY A 511 17.11 -13.51 -34.02
N THR A 512 17.95 -14.22 -33.26
CA THR A 512 17.55 -14.87 -32.01
C THR A 512 17.83 -13.99 -30.79
N GLU A 513 17.09 -14.21 -29.72
CA GLU A 513 17.38 -13.72 -28.38
C GLU A 513 17.87 -14.88 -27.53
N ARG A 514 19.00 -14.70 -26.84
CA ARG A 514 19.65 -15.74 -26.04
C ARG A 514 19.53 -15.39 -24.56
N THR A 515 19.08 -16.35 -23.77
CA THR A 515 19.19 -16.31 -22.30
C THR A 515 20.20 -17.37 -21.87
N PHE A 516 21.36 -16.91 -21.42
CA PHE A 516 22.45 -17.73 -20.89
C PHE A 516 22.33 -17.78 -19.37
N THR A 517 22.18 -18.97 -18.80
CA THR A 517 22.10 -19.22 -17.35
C THR A 517 23.21 -20.15 -16.93
N LEU A 518 24.13 -19.70 -16.07
CA LEU A 518 25.23 -20.56 -15.62
C LEU A 518 24.74 -21.53 -14.55
N LEU A 519 24.97 -22.83 -14.75
CA LEU A 519 24.59 -23.89 -13.82
C LEU A 519 25.76 -24.30 -12.92
N GLU A 520 26.97 -24.32 -13.46
CA GLU A 520 28.18 -24.80 -12.80
C GLU A 520 29.41 -24.05 -13.32
N GLY A 521 30.44 -23.92 -12.48
CA GLY A 521 31.68 -23.22 -12.78
C GLY A 521 31.58 -21.69 -12.69
N GLU A 522 32.62 -21.00 -13.13
CA GLU A 522 32.60 -19.55 -13.32
C GLU A 522 33.13 -19.23 -14.72
N VAL A 523 32.49 -18.27 -15.40
CA VAL A 523 32.92 -17.81 -16.73
C VAL A 523 32.96 -16.29 -16.80
N GLU A 524 33.84 -15.77 -17.63
CA GLU A 524 33.85 -14.37 -18.04
C GLU A 524 33.51 -14.29 -19.52
N LEU A 525 32.34 -13.73 -19.84
CA LEU A 525 31.90 -13.52 -21.21
C LEU A 525 32.10 -12.06 -21.60
N VAL A 526 32.74 -11.84 -22.75
CA VAL A 526 32.75 -10.54 -23.41
C VAL A 526 31.65 -10.54 -24.46
N ILE A 527 30.64 -9.69 -24.29
CA ILE A 527 29.51 -9.54 -25.20
C ILE A 527 29.54 -8.10 -25.73
N ASP A 528 29.75 -7.94 -27.04
CA ASP A 528 29.91 -6.63 -27.69
C ASP A 528 30.92 -5.72 -26.95
N ASP A 529 32.09 -6.29 -26.66
CA ASP A 529 33.22 -5.66 -25.94
C ASP A 529 32.95 -5.28 -24.46
N VAL A 530 31.83 -5.73 -23.89
CA VAL A 530 31.53 -5.59 -22.46
C VAL A 530 31.87 -6.87 -21.71
N PRO A 531 32.92 -6.88 -20.85
CA PRO A 531 33.23 -8.03 -20.01
C PRO A 531 32.17 -8.21 -18.92
N THR A 532 31.64 -9.42 -18.81
CA THR A 532 30.59 -9.81 -17.88
C THR A 532 31.03 -11.07 -17.16
N ARG A 533 31.35 -10.95 -15.87
CA ARG A 533 31.61 -12.10 -15.00
C ARG A 533 30.29 -12.76 -14.62
N ILE A 534 30.19 -14.07 -14.81
CA ILE A 534 28.98 -14.87 -14.58
C ILE A 534 29.33 -16.00 -13.61
N THR A 535 28.59 -16.08 -12.51
CA THR A 535 28.69 -17.13 -11.48
C THR A 535 27.44 -18.02 -11.50
N PRO A 536 27.43 -19.19 -10.84
CA PRO A 536 26.29 -20.09 -10.90
C PRO A 536 25.00 -19.38 -10.46
N LEU A 537 23.91 -19.62 -11.21
CA LEU A 537 22.59 -18.98 -11.10
C LEU A 537 22.48 -17.56 -11.67
N ASP A 538 23.58 -16.95 -12.13
CA ASP A 538 23.49 -15.72 -12.89
C ASP A 538 22.89 -15.97 -14.29
N GLN A 539 22.11 -15.00 -14.76
CA GLN A 539 21.52 -15.02 -16.09
C GLN A 539 21.91 -13.77 -16.87
N VAL A 540 22.31 -13.95 -18.13
CA VAL A 540 22.60 -12.85 -19.06
C VAL A 540 21.77 -13.04 -20.31
N ARG A 541 21.11 -11.98 -20.76
CA ARG A 541 20.28 -11.96 -21.97
C ARG A 541 20.90 -11.05 -23.02
N PHE A 542 21.09 -11.55 -24.23
CA PHE A 542 21.75 -10.80 -25.31
C PHE A 542 21.26 -11.25 -26.69
N PRO A 543 21.36 -10.39 -27.73
CA PRO A 543 21.06 -10.77 -29.11
C PRO A 543 21.99 -11.89 -29.60
N GLY A 544 21.45 -12.85 -30.35
CA GLY A 544 22.23 -13.98 -30.85
C GLY A 544 23.31 -13.60 -31.85
N GLU A 545 23.17 -12.46 -32.54
CA GLU A 545 24.21 -11.87 -33.39
C GLU A 545 25.33 -11.13 -32.65
N ALA A 546 25.22 -10.91 -31.34
CA ALA A 546 26.22 -10.17 -30.57
C ALA A 546 27.59 -10.87 -30.62
N SER A 547 28.67 -10.08 -30.72
CA SER A 547 30.04 -10.58 -30.69
C SER A 547 30.34 -11.12 -29.29
N THR A 548 30.24 -12.44 -29.13
CA THR A 548 30.32 -13.10 -27.82
C THR A 548 31.52 -14.04 -27.78
N ARG A 549 32.38 -13.89 -26.76
CA ARG A 549 33.49 -14.82 -26.47
C ARG A 549 33.61 -15.08 -24.98
N CYS A 550 33.99 -16.30 -24.61
CA CYS A 550 34.43 -16.61 -23.26
C CYS A 550 35.92 -16.28 -23.15
N GLU A 551 36.26 -15.35 -22.27
CA GLU A 551 37.64 -14.89 -22.03
C GLU A 551 38.35 -15.77 -21.00
N SER A 552 37.63 -16.18 -19.96
CA SER A 552 38.14 -17.10 -18.95
C SER A 552 37.06 -18.08 -18.47
N VAL A 553 37.50 -19.27 -18.08
CA VAL A 553 36.65 -20.30 -17.45
C VAL A 553 37.41 -20.90 -16.26
N THR A 554 36.74 -20.97 -15.11
CA THR A 554 37.29 -21.59 -13.89
C THR A 554 36.59 -22.93 -13.65
N GLY A 555 37.33 -24.03 -13.79
CA GLY A 555 36.79 -25.39 -13.73
C GLY A 555 36.09 -25.82 -15.02
N ARG A 556 35.19 -26.80 -14.94
CA ARG A 556 34.28 -27.15 -16.05
C ARG A 556 32.98 -26.37 -15.88
N ALA A 557 32.72 -25.43 -16.79
CA ALA A 557 31.52 -24.62 -16.73
C ALA A 557 30.38 -25.25 -17.54
N ARG A 558 29.16 -25.16 -17.02
CA ARG A 558 27.96 -25.60 -17.72
C ARG A 558 26.92 -24.51 -17.74
N ALA A 559 26.33 -24.26 -18.90
CA ALA A 559 25.33 -23.22 -19.06
C ALA A 559 24.07 -23.74 -19.74
N LEU A 560 22.92 -23.47 -19.14
CA LEU A 560 21.63 -23.60 -19.77
C LEU A 560 21.41 -22.41 -20.71
N ASN A 561 21.10 -22.69 -21.95
CA ASN A 561 20.92 -21.69 -22.99
C ASN A 561 19.56 -21.87 -23.65
N LEU A 562 18.70 -20.85 -23.49
CA LEU A 562 17.43 -20.72 -24.19
C LEU A 562 17.63 -19.74 -25.35
N MET A 563 17.29 -20.17 -26.56
CA MET A 563 17.29 -19.34 -27.76
C MET A 563 15.86 -19.21 -28.28
N THR A 564 15.42 -18.00 -28.58
CA THR A 564 14.09 -17.73 -29.17
C THR A 564 14.19 -16.79 -30.37
N LEU A 565 13.49 -17.08 -31.46
CA LEU A 565 13.44 -16.24 -32.64
C LEU A 565 12.64 -14.96 -32.33
N ARG A 566 13.30 -13.80 -32.40
CA ARG A 566 12.67 -12.51 -32.06
C ARG A 566 11.50 -12.23 -33.00
N GLY A 567 10.39 -11.80 -32.43
CA GLY A 567 9.16 -11.48 -33.16
C GLY A 567 8.27 -12.69 -33.48
N ALA A 568 8.75 -13.92 -33.30
CA ALA A 568 7.94 -15.13 -33.46
C ALA A 568 7.48 -15.69 -32.10
N VAL A 569 8.40 -15.88 -31.16
CA VAL A 569 8.14 -16.45 -29.83
C VAL A 569 8.97 -15.76 -28.76
N GLY A 570 8.40 -15.63 -27.57
CA GLY A 570 9.12 -15.20 -26.37
C GLY A 570 9.65 -16.40 -25.58
N GLY A 571 10.65 -16.19 -24.74
CA GLY A 571 11.19 -17.24 -23.89
C GLY A 571 11.73 -16.69 -22.59
N ARG A 572 11.55 -17.43 -21.49
CA ARG A 572 12.00 -17.06 -20.16
C ARG A 572 12.54 -18.25 -19.40
N VAL A 573 13.64 -18.05 -18.69
CA VAL A 573 14.20 -19.02 -17.72
C VAL A 573 13.97 -18.46 -16.32
N GLU A 574 13.27 -19.20 -15.47
CA GLU A 574 12.99 -18.82 -14.08
C GLU A 574 13.68 -19.77 -13.12
N LEU A 575 14.52 -19.24 -12.23
CA LEU A 575 15.16 -20.03 -11.18
C LEU A 575 14.26 -20.06 -9.95
N VAL A 576 13.84 -21.27 -9.57
CA VAL A 576 12.95 -21.50 -8.43
C VAL A 576 13.69 -22.28 -7.36
N HIS A 577 13.72 -21.74 -6.14
CA HIS A 577 14.23 -22.42 -4.96
C HIS A 577 13.09 -23.15 -4.24
N LEU A 578 13.21 -24.47 -4.10
CA LEU A 578 12.18 -25.29 -3.46
C LEU A 578 12.40 -25.29 -1.94
N GLY A 579 11.30 -25.11 -1.19
CA GLY A 579 11.31 -25.00 0.28
C GLY A 579 10.70 -26.20 0.97
N GLY A 580 11.52 -27.22 1.26
CA GLY A 580 11.36 -28.20 2.35
C GLY A 580 9.98 -28.83 2.58
N GLY A 581 9.68 -29.91 1.86
CA GLY A 581 8.66 -30.90 2.23
C GLY A 581 9.06 -32.29 1.73
N LEU A 582 9.18 -33.27 2.62
CA LEU A 582 9.31 -34.69 2.25
C LEU A 582 7.96 -35.17 1.68
N ALA A 583 8.02 -36.06 0.68
CA ALA A 583 6.84 -36.66 0.07
C ALA A 583 5.99 -37.36 1.16
N GLY A 584 4.87 -36.73 1.53
CA GLY A 584 3.92 -37.27 2.50
C GLY A 584 3.40 -36.29 3.56
N ASP A 585 4.04 -35.13 3.77
CA ASP A 585 3.61 -34.21 4.84
C ASP A 585 2.66 -33.12 4.30
N ARG A 586 1.35 -33.28 4.54
CA ARG A 586 0.34 -32.21 4.32
C ARG A 586 0.39 -31.18 5.45
N GLY A 587 1.56 -30.63 5.73
CA GLY A 587 1.83 -29.73 6.86
C GLY A 587 2.32 -28.34 6.43
N ALA A 588 1.42 -27.34 6.55
CA ALA A 588 1.62 -25.88 6.47
C ALA A 588 2.21 -25.28 5.15
N PRO A 589 1.64 -24.17 4.65
CA PRO A 589 2.06 -23.57 3.37
C PRO A 589 3.40 -22.84 3.50
N GLY A 590 4.50 -23.57 3.30
CA GLY A 590 5.75 -23.03 2.77
C GLY A 590 5.56 -22.61 1.31
N ALA A 591 6.42 -21.71 0.81
CA ALA A 591 6.29 -21.06 -0.50
C ALA A 591 5.75 -21.99 -1.60
N ALA A 592 4.66 -21.59 -2.24
CA ALA A 592 3.97 -22.37 -3.27
C ALA A 592 4.97 -22.93 -4.29
N ALA A 593 4.95 -24.26 -4.47
CA ALA A 593 5.67 -24.92 -5.54
C ALA A 593 5.24 -24.33 -6.89
N PRO A 594 6.16 -24.14 -7.86
CA PRO A 594 5.82 -23.56 -9.14
C PRO A 594 4.83 -24.46 -9.88
N LEU A 595 3.67 -23.92 -10.27
CA LEU A 595 2.71 -24.62 -11.12
C LEU A 595 3.36 -24.89 -12.49
N LEU A 596 3.35 -26.16 -12.90
CA LEU A 596 3.77 -26.61 -14.22
C LEU A 596 2.65 -26.36 -15.24
N ASP A 597 2.51 -25.12 -15.71
CA ASP A 597 1.49 -24.71 -16.70
C ASP A 597 1.86 -25.12 -18.13
N ALA A 598 0.94 -24.91 -19.09
CA ALA A 598 1.12 -25.25 -20.50
C ALA A 598 2.35 -24.62 -21.17
N ASP A 599 2.77 -23.45 -20.71
CA ASP A 599 3.90 -22.70 -21.28
C ASP A 599 5.27 -23.24 -20.83
N VAL A 600 5.31 -24.17 -19.87
CA VAL A 600 6.55 -24.80 -19.39
C VAL A 600 6.96 -25.92 -20.34
N VAL A 601 8.04 -25.70 -21.10
CA VAL A 601 8.56 -26.67 -22.07
C VAL A 601 9.63 -27.58 -21.47
N ALA A 602 10.37 -27.09 -20.47
CA ALA A 602 11.38 -27.87 -19.77
C ALA A 602 11.59 -27.39 -18.33
N VAL A 603 11.93 -28.32 -17.43
CA VAL A 603 12.45 -28.02 -16.09
C VAL A 603 13.81 -28.69 -15.95
N VAL A 604 14.83 -27.93 -15.59
CA VAL A 604 16.20 -28.43 -15.40
C VAL A 604 16.57 -28.34 -13.93
N ALA A 605 16.97 -29.44 -13.30
CA ALA A 605 17.48 -29.42 -11.93
C ALA A 605 18.86 -28.77 -11.89
N VAL A 606 19.02 -27.68 -11.12
CA VAL A 606 20.23 -26.83 -11.15
C VAL A 606 21.22 -27.19 -10.04
N THR A 607 20.77 -27.65 -8.87
CA THR A 607 21.65 -27.92 -7.71
C THR A 607 21.43 -29.30 -7.05
N GLN A 608 22.39 -29.72 -6.21
CA GLN A 608 22.49 -31.03 -5.52
C GLN A 608 21.48 -31.24 -4.35
N GLY A 609 20.28 -30.67 -4.43
CA GLY A 609 19.21 -30.88 -3.44
C GLY A 609 18.15 -31.87 -3.95
N PRO A 610 17.59 -32.75 -3.11
CA PRO A 610 16.52 -33.67 -3.53
C PRO A 610 15.35 -32.86 -4.09
N THR A 611 15.03 -33.10 -5.36
CA THR A 611 13.92 -32.49 -6.08
C THR A 611 13.08 -33.59 -6.70
N TRP A 612 11.77 -33.57 -6.51
CA TRP A 612 10.90 -34.63 -6.99
C TRP A 612 9.75 -34.15 -7.87
N VAL A 613 9.50 -35.02 -8.86
CA VAL A 613 8.46 -35.18 -9.88
C VAL A 613 7.15 -35.85 -9.46
N PRO A 614 6.00 -35.19 -9.20
CA PRO A 614 4.73 -35.93 -9.23
C PRO A 614 4.47 -36.40 -10.67
N THR A 615 4.80 -37.65 -10.94
CA THR A 615 4.18 -38.41 -12.04
C THR A 615 2.95 -39.09 -11.44
N GLY A 616 1.90 -39.41 -12.19
CA GLY A 616 0.67 -40.02 -11.66
C GLY A 616 0.83 -41.37 -10.89
N GLY A 617 2.06 -41.79 -10.57
CA GLY A 617 2.46 -42.88 -9.68
C GLY A 617 3.50 -42.44 -8.62
N ALA A 618 4.54 -43.24 -8.38
CA ALA A 618 5.57 -42.91 -7.39
C ALA A 618 6.37 -41.65 -7.79
N PRO A 619 6.66 -40.72 -6.85
CA PRO A 619 7.39 -39.50 -7.15
C PRO A 619 8.81 -39.81 -7.65
N VAL A 620 9.20 -39.19 -8.76
CA VAL A 620 10.50 -39.44 -9.40
C VAL A 620 11.52 -38.39 -8.94
N LEU A 621 12.66 -38.84 -8.42
CA LEU A 621 13.74 -37.95 -7.98
C LEU A 621 14.59 -37.47 -9.16
N LEU A 622 14.69 -36.14 -9.30
CA LEU A 622 15.63 -35.48 -10.21
C LEU A 622 17.03 -35.45 -9.57
N GLN A 623 18.01 -35.94 -10.32
CA GLN A 623 19.42 -35.73 -10.02
C GLN A 623 19.85 -34.36 -10.57
N ALA A 624 21.01 -33.87 -10.13
CA ALA A 624 21.56 -32.63 -10.64
C ALA A 624 21.70 -32.69 -12.18
N ARG A 625 21.11 -31.71 -12.87
CA ARG A 625 21.05 -31.53 -14.35
C ARG A 625 20.03 -32.38 -15.09
N ASP A 626 19.26 -33.21 -14.39
CA ASP A 626 18.16 -33.91 -15.04
C ASP A 626 17.14 -32.93 -15.59
N VAL A 627 16.54 -33.30 -16.71
CA VAL A 627 15.57 -32.48 -17.43
C VAL A 627 14.24 -33.19 -17.45
N LEU A 628 13.20 -32.51 -16.99
CA LEU A 628 11.83 -32.86 -17.29
C LEU A 628 11.40 -32.10 -18.55
N VAL A 629 11.14 -32.82 -19.65
CA VAL A 629 10.59 -32.22 -20.88
C VAL A 629 9.09 -32.48 -20.93
N ARG A 630 8.31 -31.42 -21.11
CA ARG A 630 6.85 -31.54 -21.24
C ARG A 630 6.45 -31.18 -22.68
N PRO A 631 5.78 -32.09 -23.41
CA PRO A 631 5.13 -31.71 -24.65
C PRO A 631 3.95 -30.77 -24.30
N GLY A 632 3.94 -29.57 -24.86
CA GLY A 632 3.07 -28.46 -24.47
C GLY A 632 1.57 -28.78 -24.56
N SER A 633 0.96 -29.16 -23.44
CA SER A 633 -0.51 -29.18 -23.28
C SER A 633 -0.91 -28.89 -21.82
N PRO A 634 -1.97 -28.10 -21.57
CA PRO A 634 -2.48 -27.78 -20.23
C PRO A 634 -3.29 -28.98 -19.71
N GLY A 635 -2.91 -29.60 -18.60
CA GLY A 635 -3.76 -30.68 -18.06
C GLY A 635 -3.21 -31.48 -16.88
N ALA A 636 -1.90 -31.57 -16.70
CA ALA A 636 -1.33 -32.18 -15.51
C ALA A 636 -0.74 -31.09 -14.59
N GLU A 637 -1.53 -30.62 -13.62
CA GLU A 637 -1.00 -29.84 -12.50
C GLU A 637 -0.18 -30.77 -11.61
N GLY A 638 1.11 -30.48 -11.46
CA GLY A 638 2.01 -31.21 -10.58
C GLY A 638 2.91 -30.22 -9.84
N GLU A 639 2.86 -30.23 -8.52
CA GLU A 639 3.74 -29.38 -7.69
C GLU A 639 5.13 -30.03 -7.55
N LEU A 640 6.17 -29.32 -7.98
CA LEU A 640 7.55 -29.70 -7.72
C LEU A 640 7.88 -29.53 -6.23
N GLY A 641 8.29 -30.61 -5.56
CA GLY A 641 8.73 -30.57 -4.17
C GLY A 641 10.23 -30.80 -4.02
N GLY A 642 10.83 -30.29 -2.95
CA GLY A 642 12.25 -30.50 -2.67
C GLY A 642 12.94 -29.38 -1.90
N THR A 643 14.27 -29.49 -1.79
CA THR A 643 15.15 -28.46 -1.22
C THR A 643 16.17 -27.91 -2.23
N GLY A 644 16.09 -28.36 -3.48
CA GLY A 644 16.97 -27.94 -4.57
C GLY A 644 16.51 -26.67 -5.29
N THR A 645 17.32 -26.22 -6.25
CA THR A 645 16.99 -25.15 -7.20
C THR A 645 16.70 -25.75 -8.57
N VAL A 646 15.63 -25.34 -9.22
CA VAL A 646 15.30 -25.72 -10.61
C VAL A 646 15.26 -24.50 -11.52
N ALA A 647 15.64 -24.67 -12.78
CA ALA A 647 15.45 -23.72 -13.85
C ALA A 647 14.22 -24.15 -14.66
N VAL A 648 13.14 -23.39 -14.53
CA VAL A 648 11.89 -23.58 -15.26
C VAL A 648 11.98 -22.78 -16.55
N VAL A 649 11.92 -23.46 -17.68
CA VAL A 649 12.01 -22.85 -19.00
C VAL A 649 10.59 -22.74 -19.58
N ARG A 650 10.18 -21.50 -19.87
CA ARG A 650 8.89 -21.18 -20.46
C ARG A 650 9.06 -20.58 -21.85
N VAL A 651 8.23 -21.01 -22.78
CA VAL A 651 8.12 -20.42 -24.12
C VAL A 651 6.75 -19.77 -24.21
N LEU A 652 6.73 -18.50 -24.59
CA LEU A 652 5.53 -17.68 -24.69
C LEU A 652 5.18 -17.54 -26.18
N GLN A 653 3.94 -17.86 -26.56
CA GLN A 653 3.47 -17.57 -27.91
C GLN A 653 3.46 -16.04 -28.13
N GLY A 654 3.97 -15.60 -29.29
CA GLY A 654 4.00 -14.19 -29.66
C GLY A 654 2.59 -13.60 -29.66
N SER A 655 2.44 -12.45 -29.00
CA SER A 655 1.22 -11.62 -29.04
C SER A 655 1.09 -10.88 -30.37
#